data_AF-C5BQI5-F1
#
_entry.id   AF-C5BQI5-F1
#
_cell.length_a   1.000
_cell.length_b   1.000
_cell.length_c   1.000
_cell.angle_alpha   90.00
_cell.angle_beta   90.00
_cell.angle_gamma   90.00
#
_symmetry.space_group_name_H-M   'P 1'
#
loop_
_entity.id
_entity.type
_entity.pdbx_description
1 polymer ?
#
loop_
_entity_poly.entity_id
_entity_poly.type
_entity_poly.pdbx_seq_one_letter_code
_entity_poly.pdbx_strand_id
1 'polypeptide(L)'
;MKFDRFVGLATLGLFLAACGGNGGSDSSSKLIEDWADKVAEDPSTQTSTELKDAYWGYAQALYSGSTADADTNPQNVQAASRYLLSDSSLDVASLLNYIIYSALDPYFESTVSAPQLSHTKPLVELVVSALAKQKKVNNKGQQKASSDAFPCYFSGSVSVDGNLDDNGTGTVSIEFSSCMEFYGTADGSAVVRIDVMEQDEYSSTFYYNKVNLNIEDVEHWEVTGYSSENYSLLRDESDVGLLLTNLYSGEQYLENIERTVVVDSYGYASRALMTGDISIGSIGKLSIATYFQASDEQTDAYTSFEFDGSGSSIATLEVGVDRVKFLLDADGNGEAENGLLYEDLYDFYVSDLSNVQLVPIAQLSFSPRVYGVWVSGSSNLSTLDSIVVDGDYYDPDTPHSELEAHYEWTLNGEVLTQFTSDTLPPGTAVYGDSLQVRLAVFDGYNTGYSEPLDIELVDSPLEVTLSDVPEWVAAGEQVSFSVVLYDADTRDTTQLQPILAYGPEGTDITSDGAVEWTAAAQLFNSTKVHFGFMLEDGGEVTDVVVNVRSADAAMPIARSGIEVPYSDRSTHVGNFLVADGMEIITTDNKQRLFALKTDEDSGVYQAWMYPYSISESSGDNIVQVALANLDDDESSEILVATPDGLYVIWDEYSLATRILTMADGSDSIMGFAVADADNNGGVEIALLSGGWSGARKLTVYSLLETATEVFDVTLSDTTEEIIFSNVDADPALELITNDGFVYDGATWQNQWFYGAGFGREFVAAGDINGDGLEEIIGGSSWGDIKVYSLATKQTIATLENFNTCSLLAENVDNDSADELLVGDCQWGNISAYSEVNGNLISEWSINTQGHGAKGIAVGDIDSDDEMEVMWGTGQGSSGADHFVIVDVLPQPVIKGADSDLAQLDSFMTAGWANITPDEHKAVFIVPTTNSDYDGQRLVYMDENGRYTVSQQISDNWQGGRFGVITDFDKNGYDDIFLATAELYDGGFKAMDLETLSVAWEVSGGNNVGLVDAFDVDGDSYMDAVYLDGTTIRFVNIYDEVLLGSVTADSSVNDIALTKTGDGTTYLAIASSTELSFYSSDGTGFTFLSKTTSNGCMRIGFYDATDTPTLVCSARSGSSFYAENTDIISYSIVDGSFSEISRFEVNGEITDFVLNQSAGTLLAGVAEETGEGYYETYYMAEYSLANKAILWSSSPLLGRVQFRSIKYVSDANSKLMFSTQHAMYLLQ
;
A
#
# COMPACT_ATOMS: atom_id res chain seq x y z
N MET A 1 -45.74 -21.13 45.32
CA MET A 1 -46.58 -20.21 46.13
C MET A 1 -46.95 -19.06 45.21
N LYS A 2 -48.21 -18.87 44.82
CA LYS A 2 -49.32 -18.25 45.58
C LYS A 2 -49.07 -16.77 45.93
N PHE A 3 -50.00 -15.95 45.41
CA PHE A 3 -50.50 -14.62 45.83
C PHE A 3 -49.73 -13.37 45.36
N ASP A 4 -50.28 -12.55 44.45
CA ASP A 4 -51.48 -11.67 44.47
C ASP A 4 -51.19 -10.31 45.12
N ARG A 5 -51.18 -9.22 44.34
CA ARG A 5 -52.32 -8.31 43.98
C ARG A 5 -52.69 -7.31 45.08
N PHE A 6 -52.92 -6.06 44.68
CA PHE A 6 -54.15 -5.29 44.97
C PHE A 6 -54.37 -4.26 43.84
N VAL A 7 -55.40 -4.42 42.97
CA VAL A 7 -56.77 -3.79 42.96
C VAL A 7 -56.73 -2.36 42.36
N GLY A 8 -57.57 -1.91 41.41
CA GLY A 8 -58.93 -2.24 40.91
C GLY A 8 -59.66 -0.88 40.70
N LEU A 9 -60.73 -0.65 39.92
CA LEU A 9 -61.76 -1.51 39.31
C LEU A 9 -62.79 -0.62 38.54
N ALA A 10 -63.52 -1.20 37.57
CA ALA A 10 -64.93 -0.98 37.15
C ALA A 10 -65.06 -0.94 35.60
N THR A 11 -66.00 -1.59 34.88
CA THR A 11 -67.25 -2.31 35.22
C THR A 11 -67.71 -3.17 34.04
N LEU A 12 -68.56 -4.16 34.32
CA LEU A 12 -69.10 -5.21 33.44
C LEU A 12 -70.45 -4.83 32.79
N GLY A 13 -70.75 -5.38 31.61
CA GLY A 13 -72.11 -5.43 31.04
C GLY A 13 -72.22 -6.35 29.81
N LEU A 14 -72.82 -7.53 29.98
CA LEU A 14 -73.13 -8.56 28.97
C LEU A 14 -74.42 -8.25 28.20
N PHE A 15 -74.49 -8.61 26.91
CA PHE A 15 -75.64 -9.28 26.29
C PHE A 15 -75.18 -10.21 25.16
N LEU A 16 -75.89 -11.33 25.03
CA LEU A 16 -75.63 -12.48 24.17
C LEU A 16 -76.86 -12.70 23.25
N ALA A 17 -76.61 -13.29 22.08
CA ALA A 17 -77.49 -14.12 21.24
C ALA A 17 -78.33 -13.46 20.12
N ALA A 18 -77.92 -13.77 18.88
CA ALA A 18 -78.57 -14.72 17.97
C ALA A 18 -79.21 -14.21 16.66
N CYS A 19 -78.74 -14.89 15.59
CA CYS A 19 -79.42 -15.35 14.37
C CYS A 19 -79.79 -14.35 13.27
N GLY A 20 -79.23 -14.61 12.07
CA GLY A 20 -80.10 -14.70 10.89
C GLY A 20 -79.45 -14.60 9.52
N GLY A 21 -78.89 -15.70 9.03
CA GLY A 21 -78.96 -16.10 7.62
C GLY A 21 -77.79 -15.66 6.73
N ASN A 22 -77.45 -16.36 5.65
CA ASN A 22 -77.88 -17.65 5.12
C ASN A 22 -76.99 -17.92 3.89
N GLY A 23 -76.39 -19.11 3.78
CA GLY A 23 -75.91 -19.67 2.51
C GLY A 23 -74.45 -19.37 2.12
N GLY A 24 -73.62 -20.42 2.10
CA GLY A 24 -72.31 -20.37 1.45
C GLY A 24 -71.35 -21.52 1.77
N SER A 25 -71.54 -22.27 2.86
CA SER A 25 -70.69 -23.47 3.10
C SER A 25 -70.99 -24.59 2.11
N ASP A 26 -72.17 -24.59 1.49
CA ASP A 26 -72.57 -25.50 0.41
C ASP A 26 -72.11 -25.01 -0.97
N SER A 27 -71.62 -23.76 -1.13
CA SER A 27 -71.14 -23.27 -2.44
C SER A 27 -69.64 -23.42 -2.59
N SER A 28 -68.82 -23.18 -1.57
CA SER A 28 -67.38 -23.45 -1.65
C SER A 28 -67.09 -24.94 -1.70
N SER A 29 -67.78 -25.77 -0.90
CA SER A 29 -67.66 -27.23 -0.98
C SER A 29 -68.12 -27.77 -2.34
N LYS A 30 -69.14 -27.14 -2.95
CA LYS A 30 -69.67 -27.52 -4.26
C LYS A 30 -68.81 -27.00 -5.42
N LEU A 31 -68.16 -25.84 -5.29
CA LEU A 31 -67.16 -25.35 -6.24
C LEU A 31 -65.89 -26.23 -6.18
N ILE A 32 -65.50 -26.71 -5.00
CA ILE A 32 -64.38 -27.65 -4.82
C ILE A 32 -64.75 -29.06 -5.33
N GLU A 33 -65.97 -29.55 -5.08
CA GLU A 33 -66.48 -30.81 -5.64
C GLU A 33 -66.65 -30.72 -7.17
N ASP A 34 -67.21 -29.63 -7.71
CA ASP A 34 -67.37 -29.38 -9.15
C ASP A 34 -66.00 -29.22 -9.85
N TRP A 35 -64.99 -28.64 -9.18
CA TRP A 35 -63.61 -28.60 -9.69
C TRP A 35 -62.97 -29.99 -9.66
N ALA A 36 -63.10 -30.75 -8.57
CA ALA A 36 -62.54 -32.10 -8.46
C ALA A 36 -63.16 -33.08 -9.47
N ASP A 37 -64.47 -33.01 -9.72
CA ASP A 37 -65.16 -33.84 -10.71
C ASP A 37 -64.79 -33.43 -12.16
N LYS A 38 -64.54 -32.14 -12.43
CA LYS A 38 -64.12 -31.66 -13.75
C LYS A 38 -62.62 -31.88 -14.03
N VAL A 39 -61.74 -31.71 -13.05
CA VAL A 39 -60.29 -31.94 -13.25
C VAL A 39 -59.93 -33.43 -13.20
N ALA A 40 -60.79 -34.28 -12.63
CA ALA A 40 -60.67 -35.74 -12.75
C ALA A 40 -61.01 -36.28 -14.16
N GLU A 41 -61.68 -35.49 -15.00
CA GLU A 41 -61.83 -35.77 -16.43
C GLU A 41 -60.61 -35.24 -17.20
N ASP A 42 -60.20 -35.94 -18.25
CA ASP A 42 -59.08 -35.54 -19.12
C ASP A 42 -59.29 -34.09 -19.62
N PRO A 43 -58.41 -33.12 -19.24
CA PRO A 43 -58.58 -31.70 -19.56
C PRO A 43 -58.73 -31.42 -21.07
N SER A 44 -58.26 -32.34 -21.92
CA SER A 44 -58.42 -32.26 -23.38
C SER A 44 -59.87 -32.42 -23.88
N THR A 45 -60.81 -32.78 -23.01
CA THR A 45 -62.23 -33.00 -23.36
C THR A 45 -63.16 -31.83 -23.03
N GLN A 46 -62.65 -30.77 -22.39
CA GLN A 46 -63.44 -29.63 -21.91
C GLN A 46 -63.27 -28.38 -22.79
N THR A 47 -64.17 -27.40 -22.70
CA THR A 47 -64.08 -26.10 -23.41
C THR A 47 -63.30 -25.04 -22.61
N SER A 48 -62.82 -23.99 -23.29
CA SER A 48 -62.03 -22.91 -22.65
C SER A 48 -62.80 -22.24 -21.52
N THR A 49 -64.09 -21.95 -21.75
CA THR A 49 -64.99 -21.38 -20.73
C THR A 49 -65.19 -22.32 -19.54
N GLU A 50 -65.34 -23.62 -19.77
CA GLU A 50 -65.53 -24.59 -18.67
C GLU A 50 -64.30 -24.72 -17.77
N LEU A 51 -63.10 -24.60 -18.35
CA LEU A 51 -61.83 -24.60 -17.60
C LEU A 51 -61.63 -23.28 -16.86
N LYS A 52 -61.85 -22.12 -17.49
CA LYS A 52 -61.77 -20.80 -16.83
C LYS A 52 -62.70 -20.72 -15.63
N ASP A 53 -63.98 -21.08 -15.81
CA ASP A 53 -64.98 -21.06 -14.73
C ASP A 53 -64.58 -22.01 -13.58
N ALA A 54 -64.03 -23.19 -13.90
CA ALA A 54 -63.63 -24.17 -12.89
C ALA A 54 -62.43 -23.69 -12.07
N TYR A 55 -61.35 -23.26 -12.73
CA TYR A 55 -60.12 -22.84 -12.04
C TYR A 55 -60.30 -21.52 -11.31
N TRP A 56 -61.08 -20.57 -11.86
CA TRP A 56 -61.41 -19.34 -11.16
C TRP A 56 -62.34 -19.58 -9.98
N GLY A 57 -63.38 -20.38 -10.15
CA GLY A 57 -64.28 -20.76 -9.05
C GLY A 57 -63.54 -21.47 -7.92
N TYR A 58 -62.51 -22.25 -8.26
CA TYR A 58 -61.62 -22.88 -7.28
C TYR A 58 -60.72 -21.87 -6.56
N ALA A 59 -60.09 -20.94 -7.28
CA ALA A 59 -59.32 -19.85 -6.68
C ALA A 59 -60.17 -19.01 -5.71
N GLN A 60 -61.39 -18.64 -6.11
CA GLN A 60 -62.35 -17.93 -5.26
C GLN A 60 -62.76 -18.73 -4.02
N ALA A 61 -62.91 -20.05 -4.15
CA ALA A 61 -63.27 -20.92 -3.02
C ALA A 61 -62.12 -21.09 -2.02
N LEU A 62 -60.86 -20.95 -2.46
CA LEU A 62 -59.66 -21.02 -1.62
C LEU A 62 -59.31 -19.69 -0.95
N TYR A 63 -59.80 -18.56 -1.48
CA TYR A 63 -59.58 -17.26 -0.87
C TYR A 63 -60.30 -17.16 0.49
N SER A 64 -59.52 -16.80 1.52
CA SER A 64 -59.98 -16.70 2.91
C SER A 64 -59.85 -15.29 3.50
N GLY A 65 -59.31 -14.34 2.72
CA GLY A 65 -59.14 -12.94 3.07
C GLY A 65 -60.43 -12.11 3.04
N SER A 66 -60.32 -10.81 3.35
CA SER A 66 -61.46 -9.89 3.35
C SER A 66 -61.94 -9.59 1.93
N THR A 67 -63.24 -9.78 1.66
CA THR A 67 -63.90 -9.33 0.43
C THR A 67 -64.71 -8.04 0.61
N ALA A 68 -64.60 -7.40 1.78
CA ALA A 68 -65.22 -6.11 2.02
C ALA A 68 -64.41 -4.99 1.35
N ASP A 69 -65.11 -3.97 0.86
CA ASP A 69 -64.53 -2.75 0.29
C ASP A 69 -63.51 -2.11 1.25
N ALA A 70 -62.30 -1.83 0.77
CA ALA A 70 -61.20 -1.24 1.55
C ALA A 70 -61.22 0.30 1.51
N ASP A 71 -60.67 0.97 2.53
CA ASP A 71 -60.52 2.43 2.51
C ASP A 71 -59.42 2.88 1.52
N THR A 72 -59.63 3.99 0.81
CA THR A 72 -58.69 4.53 -0.19
C THR A 72 -57.60 5.43 0.43
N ASN A 73 -57.00 5.00 1.55
CA ASN A 73 -55.94 5.76 2.24
C ASN A 73 -54.54 5.51 1.60
N PRO A 74 -53.52 6.35 1.88
CA PRO A 74 -52.20 6.22 1.26
C PRO A 74 -51.56 4.84 1.44
N GLN A 75 -51.68 4.24 2.63
CA GLN A 75 -51.10 2.94 2.94
C GLN A 75 -51.73 1.80 2.13
N ASN A 76 -53.07 1.78 2.03
CA ASN A 76 -53.79 0.76 1.27
C ASN A 76 -53.52 0.89 -0.24
N VAL A 77 -53.41 2.13 -0.73
CA VAL A 77 -53.05 2.40 -2.13
C VAL A 77 -51.60 2.04 -2.40
N GLN A 78 -50.68 2.30 -1.48
CA GLN A 78 -49.28 1.87 -1.58
C GLN A 78 -49.17 0.34 -1.62
N ALA A 79 -49.91 -0.39 -0.78
CA ALA A 79 -49.94 -1.84 -0.78
C ALA A 79 -50.50 -2.41 -2.10
N ALA A 80 -51.61 -1.86 -2.59
CA ALA A 80 -52.22 -2.28 -3.85
C ALA A 80 -51.34 -1.92 -5.07
N SER A 81 -50.81 -0.70 -5.13
CA SER A 81 -49.96 -0.26 -6.25
C SER A 81 -48.62 -0.97 -6.27
N ARG A 82 -47.99 -1.23 -5.12
CA ARG A 82 -46.76 -2.04 -5.05
C ARG A 82 -46.98 -3.42 -5.66
N TYR A 83 -48.09 -4.08 -5.34
CA TYR A 83 -48.43 -5.38 -5.93
C TYR A 83 -48.70 -5.29 -7.45
N LEU A 84 -49.35 -4.22 -7.92
CA LEU A 84 -49.78 -4.10 -9.32
C LEU A 84 -48.70 -3.57 -10.27
N LEU A 85 -47.78 -2.73 -9.76
CA LEU A 85 -46.91 -1.84 -10.55
C LEU A 85 -45.42 -1.98 -10.24
N SER A 86 -44.99 -2.74 -9.23
CA SER A 86 -43.54 -2.86 -8.95
C SER A 86 -42.84 -3.78 -9.97
N ASP A 87 -41.61 -3.43 -10.37
CA ASP A 87 -40.78 -4.29 -11.22
C ASP A 87 -40.34 -5.59 -10.52
N SER A 88 -40.34 -5.61 -9.19
CA SER A 88 -40.07 -6.80 -8.36
C SER A 88 -41.24 -7.79 -8.31
N SER A 89 -42.48 -7.31 -8.50
CA SER A 89 -43.65 -8.16 -8.71
C SER A 89 -43.81 -8.44 -10.21
N LEU A 90 -42.76 -9.00 -10.82
CA LEU A 90 -42.87 -9.76 -12.06
C LEU A 90 -44.17 -10.56 -11.98
N ASP A 91 -45.11 -10.26 -12.85
CA ASP A 91 -46.40 -10.93 -12.93
C ASP A 91 -46.15 -12.43 -12.74
N VAL A 92 -46.57 -12.98 -11.59
CA VAL A 92 -46.15 -14.32 -11.13
C VAL A 92 -46.52 -15.36 -12.19
N ALA A 93 -47.60 -15.11 -12.95
CA ALA A 93 -47.97 -15.85 -14.13
C ALA A 93 -46.92 -15.76 -15.26
N SER A 94 -46.44 -14.56 -15.57
CA SER A 94 -45.36 -14.31 -16.56
C SER A 94 -44.04 -14.97 -16.16
N LEU A 95 -43.66 -14.98 -14.87
CA LEU A 95 -42.45 -15.66 -14.40
C LEU A 95 -42.57 -17.19 -14.45
N LEU A 96 -43.74 -17.74 -14.09
CA LEU A 96 -44.04 -19.16 -14.28
C LEU A 96 -43.99 -19.55 -15.77
N ASN A 97 -44.50 -18.68 -16.65
CA ASN A 97 -44.36 -18.86 -18.09
C ASN A 97 -42.88 -18.84 -18.50
N TYR A 98 -42.05 -17.94 -17.98
CA TYR A 98 -40.59 -17.96 -18.27
C TYR A 98 -39.91 -19.25 -17.83
N ILE A 99 -40.21 -19.79 -16.64
CA ILE A 99 -39.64 -21.06 -16.15
C ILE A 99 -40.04 -22.23 -17.07
N ILE A 100 -41.28 -22.25 -17.58
CA ILE A 100 -41.71 -23.23 -18.59
C ILE A 100 -40.88 -23.07 -19.87
N TYR A 101 -40.59 -21.84 -20.26
CA TYR A 101 -39.85 -21.52 -21.48
C TYR A 101 -38.41 -22.02 -21.43
N SER A 102 -37.66 -21.65 -20.38
CA SER A 102 -36.23 -21.97 -20.25
C SER A 102 -35.98 -23.47 -20.12
N ALA A 103 -36.87 -24.18 -19.40
CA ALA A 103 -36.79 -25.64 -19.27
C ALA A 103 -37.00 -26.38 -20.61
N LEU A 104 -37.76 -25.80 -21.55
CA LEU A 104 -38.05 -26.43 -22.85
C LEU A 104 -37.06 -26.04 -23.97
N ASP A 105 -36.32 -24.93 -23.84
CA ASP A 105 -35.21 -24.53 -24.73
C ASP A 105 -33.96 -24.03 -23.98
N PRO A 106 -32.98 -24.90 -23.69
CA PRO A 106 -31.78 -24.56 -22.93
C PRO A 106 -30.83 -23.53 -23.58
N TYR A 107 -31.09 -23.07 -24.82
CA TYR A 107 -30.20 -22.19 -25.59
C TYR A 107 -30.72 -20.75 -25.77
N PHE A 108 -31.84 -20.38 -25.15
CA PHE A 108 -32.52 -19.11 -25.41
C PHE A 108 -31.81 -17.85 -24.90
N GLU A 109 -30.91 -17.95 -23.92
CA GLU A 109 -30.37 -16.77 -23.23
C GLU A 109 -29.39 -15.89 -24.03
N SER A 110 -29.09 -16.20 -25.28
CA SER A 110 -28.12 -15.36 -26.01
C SER A 110 -28.67 -14.00 -26.49
N THR A 111 -29.96 -13.64 -26.28
CA THR A 111 -30.51 -12.43 -26.95
C THR A 111 -31.57 -11.55 -26.26
N VAL A 112 -32.07 -11.77 -25.04
CA VAL A 112 -33.16 -10.90 -24.51
C VAL A 112 -33.03 -10.58 -23.01
N SER A 113 -33.11 -9.30 -22.65
CA SER A 113 -33.22 -8.81 -21.26
C SER A 113 -34.69 -8.72 -20.81
N ALA A 114 -34.93 -8.88 -19.51
CA ALA A 114 -36.26 -8.99 -18.87
C ALA A 114 -37.35 -7.97 -19.31
N PRO A 115 -37.07 -6.70 -19.67
CA PRO A 115 -38.15 -5.76 -20.01
C PRO A 115 -38.81 -6.00 -21.37
N GLN A 116 -38.26 -6.88 -22.23
CA GLN A 116 -38.78 -7.12 -23.59
C GLN A 116 -39.73 -8.32 -23.71
N LEU A 117 -40.25 -8.84 -22.59
CA LEU A 117 -41.15 -10.00 -22.58
C LEU A 117 -42.50 -9.77 -23.30
N SER A 118 -42.90 -8.53 -23.60
CA SER A 118 -44.18 -8.19 -24.25
C SER A 118 -44.27 -8.53 -25.75
N HIS A 119 -43.24 -9.09 -26.37
CA HIS A 119 -43.26 -9.46 -27.80
C HIS A 119 -42.92 -10.93 -28.06
N THR A 120 -43.14 -11.79 -27.06
CA THR A 120 -42.75 -13.18 -27.18
C THR A 120 -43.83 -14.02 -27.88
N LYS A 121 -43.55 -14.25 -29.16
CA LYS A 121 -44.13 -15.31 -29.98
C LYS A 121 -43.51 -16.74 -29.90
N PRO A 122 -42.85 -17.27 -28.84
CA PRO A 122 -42.24 -18.60 -28.93
C PRO A 122 -42.65 -19.67 -27.90
N LEU A 123 -43.37 -19.37 -26.80
CA LEU A 123 -43.58 -20.38 -25.74
C LEU A 123 -44.45 -21.55 -26.19
N VAL A 124 -45.55 -21.23 -26.86
CA VAL A 124 -46.48 -22.19 -27.45
C VAL A 124 -45.83 -22.96 -28.62
N GLU A 125 -45.06 -22.29 -29.48
CA GLU A 125 -44.29 -22.93 -30.57
C GLU A 125 -43.21 -23.88 -30.03
N LEU A 126 -42.67 -23.62 -28.83
CA LEU A 126 -41.71 -24.47 -28.14
C LEU A 126 -42.33 -25.68 -27.46
N VAL A 127 -43.51 -25.53 -26.84
CA VAL A 127 -44.31 -26.68 -26.37
C VAL A 127 -44.64 -27.59 -27.56
N VAL A 128 -45.05 -27.03 -28.71
CA VAL A 128 -45.25 -27.78 -29.96
C VAL A 128 -43.96 -28.43 -30.46
N SER A 129 -42.83 -27.72 -30.40
CA SER A 129 -41.52 -28.20 -30.86
C SER A 129 -40.93 -29.28 -29.96
N ALA A 130 -41.14 -29.21 -28.65
CA ALA A 130 -40.78 -30.23 -27.67
C ALA A 130 -41.57 -31.52 -27.91
N LEU A 131 -42.87 -31.40 -28.16
CA LEU A 131 -43.74 -32.52 -28.57
C LEU A 131 -43.33 -33.09 -29.95
N ALA A 132 -42.84 -32.25 -30.88
CA ALA A 132 -42.35 -32.68 -32.20
C ALA A 132 -40.99 -33.42 -32.14
N LYS A 133 -40.07 -33.04 -31.22
CA LYS A 133 -38.76 -33.70 -31.02
C LYS A 133 -38.88 -35.16 -30.56
N GLN A 134 -39.98 -35.56 -29.90
CA GLN A 134 -40.24 -36.94 -29.46
C GLN A 134 -40.59 -37.94 -30.60
N LYS A 135 -40.76 -37.50 -31.86
CA LYS A 135 -41.19 -38.36 -32.99
C LYS A 135 -40.14 -39.34 -33.58
N LYS A 136 -38.89 -39.41 -33.10
CA LYS A 136 -37.87 -40.27 -33.73
C LYS A 136 -37.98 -41.78 -33.46
N VAL A 137 -38.95 -42.24 -32.67
CA VAL A 137 -39.18 -43.68 -32.42
C VAL A 137 -40.68 -44.06 -32.45
N ASN A 138 -41.38 -43.83 -33.58
CA ASN A 138 -42.44 -44.74 -34.10
C ASN A 138 -43.11 -44.19 -35.37
N ASN A 139 -43.25 -45.02 -36.40
CA ASN A 139 -43.81 -44.69 -37.72
C ASN A 139 -45.35 -44.84 -37.77
N LYS A 140 -46.03 -43.90 -38.44
CA LYS A 140 -47.45 -43.82 -38.85
C LYS A 140 -48.50 -43.43 -37.80
N GLY A 141 -49.03 -42.21 -37.95
CA GLY A 141 -50.45 -41.84 -37.83
C GLY A 141 -51.09 -41.90 -36.44
N GLN A 142 -51.53 -40.72 -35.96
CA GLN A 142 -52.04 -40.38 -34.62
C GLN A 142 -50.94 -40.15 -33.58
N GLN A 143 -50.83 -38.90 -33.14
CA GLN A 143 -49.86 -38.43 -32.15
C GLN A 143 -50.39 -38.84 -30.77
N LYS A 144 -49.63 -39.67 -30.06
CA LYS A 144 -49.81 -39.91 -28.63
C LYS A 144 -48.41 -39.85 -28.01
N ALA A 145 -48.16 -38.84 -27.20
CA ALA A 145 -46.90 -38.66 -26.48
C ALA A 145 -46.80 -39.67 -25.32
N SER A 146 -45.59 -39.91 -24.84
CA SER A 146 -45.26 -40.71 -23.64
C SER A 146 -44.45 -39.82 -22.71
N SER A 147 -44.73 -39.87 -21.41
CA SER A 147 -44.16 -39.00 -20.37
C SER A 147 -42.65 -39.22 -20.18
N ASP A 148 -41.80 -38.37 -20.74
CA ASP A 148 -40.41 -38.25 -20.34
C ASP A 148 -40.17 -36.83 -19.80
N ALA A 149 -39.52 -36.73 -18.63
CA ALA A 149 -39.24 -35.48 -17.93
C ALA A 149 -38.03 -34.76 -18.52
N PHE A 150 -38.15 -33.45 -18.75
CA PHE A 150 -37.09 -32.54 -19.19
C PHE A 150 -36.35 -31.97 -17.97
N PRO A 151 -35.01 -32.06 -17.89
CA PRO A 151 -34.26 -31.48 -16.78
C PRO A 151 -34.29 -29.94 -16.85
N CYS A 152 -34.48 -29.29 -15.71
CA CYS A 152 -34.35 -27.85 -15.59
C CYS A 152 -32.88 -27.43 -15.49
N TYR A 153 -32.57 -26.14 -15.69
CA TYR A 153 -31.20 -25.66 -15.87
C TYR A 153 -30.27 -25.99 -14.70
N PHE A 154 -30.71 -25.77 -13.45
CA PHE A 154 -29.90 -26.04 -12.26
C PHE A 154 -30.22 -27.39 -11.62
N SER A 155 -31.50 -27.69 -11.36
CA SER A 155 -31.94 -28.96 -10.76
C SER A 155 -33.45 -29.20 -10.94
N GLY A 156 -33.92 -30.43 -10.72
CA GLY A 156 -35.33 -30.79 -10.90
C GLY A 156 -35.73 -31.05 -12.36
N SER A 157 -37.04 -31.16 -12.63
CA SER A 157 -37.54 -31.44 -13.97
C SER A 157 -38.96 -30.93 -14.24
N VAL A 158 -39.28 -30.73 -15.52
CA VAL A 158 -40.64 -30.49 -16.02
C VAL A 158 -41.06 -31.65 -16.90
N SER A 159 -42.28 -32.16 -16.72
CA SER A 159 -42.88 -33.12 -17.65
C SER A 159 -44.09 -32.52 -18.35
N VAL A 160 -44.26 -32.87 -19.62
CA VAL A 160 -45.31 -32.33 -20.49
C VAL A 160 -46.05 -33.49 -21.14
N ASP A 161 -47.38 -33.54 -20.96
CA ASP A 161 -48.24 -34.58 -21.53
C ASP A 161 -49.50 -33.97 -22.16
N GLY A 162 -49.83 -34.35 -23.40
CA GLY A 162 -50.97 -33.80 -24.12
C GLY A 162 -51.01 -34.16 -25.60
N ASN A 163 -52.12 -33.81 -26.26
CA ASN A 163 -52.29 -34.02 -27.70
C ASN A 163 -52.58 -32.68 -28.39
N LEU A 164 -51.72 -32.32 -29.35
CA LEU A 164 -51.93 -31.18 -30.25
C LEU A 164 -52.36 -31.66 -31.64
N ASP A 165 -53.20 -30.88 -32.31
CA ASP A 165 -53.59 -31.12 -33.69
C ASP A 165 -52.51 -30.67 -34.69
N ASP A 166 -52.77 -30.85 -36.00
CA ASP A 166 -51.80 -30.51 -37.05
C ASP A 166 -51.53 -28.99 -37.17
N ASN A 167 -52.35 -28.15 -36.52
CA ASN A 167 -52.17 -26.70 -36.43
C ASN A 167 -51.52 -26.27 -35.10
N GLY A 168 -51.11 -27.22 -34.26
CA GLY A 168 -50.50 -26.95 -32.95
C GLY A 168 -51.50 -26.56 -31.86
N THR A 169 -52.81 -26.61 -32.13
CA THR A 169 -53.84 -26.27 -31.14
C THR A 169 -54.24 -27.49 -30.31
N GLY A 170 -54.64 -27.29 -29.06
CA GLY A 170 -55.00 -28.37 -28.15
C GLY A 170 -54.72 -28.07 -26.68
N THR A 171 -54.79 -29.10 -25.86
CA THR A 171 -54.59 -29.00 -24.40
C THR A 171 -53.40 -29.85 -23.97
N VAL A 172 -52.58 -29.26 -23.11
CA VAL A 172 -51.32 -29.84 -22.63
C VAL A 172 -51.28 -29.69 -21.10
N SER A 173 -50.93 -30.76 -20.41
CA SER A 173 -50.67 -30.78 -18.97
C SER A 173 -49.17 -30.66 -18.73
N ILE A 174 -48.78 -29.86 -17.74
CA ILE A 174 -47.41 -29.59 -17.34
C ILE A 174 -47.28 -29.91 -15.85
N GLU A 175 -46.28 -30.71 -15.50
CA GLU A 175 -45.98 -31.06 -14.10
C GLU A 175 -44.53 -30.67 -13.79
N PHE A 176 -44.36 -29.81 -12.79
CA PHE A 176 -43.06 -29.36 -12.27
C PHE A 176 -42.69 -30.19 -11.05
N SER A 177 -41.49 -30.76 -11.07
CA SER A 177 -40.90 -31.50 -9.95
C SER A 177 -39.65 -30.77 -9.47
N SER A 178 -39.84 -29.85 -8.52
CA SER A 178 -38.80 -29.01 -7.93
C SER A 178 -37.86 -28.39 -8.98
N CYS A 179 -38.45 -27.86 -10.05
CA CYS A 179 -37.74 -27.35 -11.22
C CYS A 179 -37.07 -26.01 -10.90
N MET A 180 -35.73 -26.00 -10.82
CA MET A 180 -34.93 -24.83 -10.48
C MET A 180 -34.32 -24.19 -11.73
N GLU A 181 -34.67 -22.93 -11.92
CA GLU A 181 -34.19 -22.01 -12.97
C GLU A 181 -33.58 -20.77 -12.30
N PHE A 182 -33.00 -19.85 -13.10
CA PHE A 182 -32.24 -18.69 -12.60
C PHE A 182 -32.98 -17.79 -11.60
N TYR A 183 -34.31 -17.65 -11.72
CA TYR A 183 -35.09 -16.74 -10.89
C TYR A 183 -35.93 -17.46 -9.82
N GLY A 184 -35.84 -18.80 -9.72
CA GLY A 184 -36.60 -19.52 -8.72
C GLY A 184 -36.85 -21.00 -9.01
N THR A 185 -37.51 -21.66 -8.06
CA THR A 185 -37.92 -23.06 -8.14
C THR A 185 -39.44 -23.19 -8.22
N ALA A 186 -39.94 -23.93 -9.21
CA ALA A 186 -41.36 -24.24 -9.39
C ALA A 186 -41.69 -25.71 -9.05
N ASP A 187 -42.80 -25.95 -8.37
CA ASP A 187 -43.31 -27.28 -8.02
C ASP A 187 -44.84 -27.31 -8.05
N GLY A 188 -45.43 -28.27 -8.76
CA GLY A 188 -46.89 -28.39 -8.90
C GLY A 188 -47.33 -28.70 -10.32
N SER A 189 -48.62 -28.48 -10.62
CA SER A 189 -49.22 -28.83 -11.91
C SER A 189 -49.97 -27.66 -12.55
N ALA A 190 -49.80 -27.50 -13.86
CA ALA A 190 -50.55 -26.54 -14.67
C ALA A 190 -51.13 -27.22 -15.92
N VAL A 191 -52.21 -26.65 -16.46
CA VAL A 191 -52.79 -27.03 -17.75
C VAL A 191 -52.74 -25.83 -18.68
N VAL A 192 -52.32 -26.06 -19.92
CA VAL A 192 -52.25 -25.04 -20.98
C VAL A 192 -53.22 -25.41 -22.07
N ARG A 193 -54.09 -24.48 -22.44
CA ARG A 193 -54.94 -24.57 -23.62
C ARG A 193 -54.48 -23.58 -24.66
N ILE A 194 -54.24 -24.07 -25.86
CA ILE A 194 -53.83 -23.28 -27.02
C ILE A 194 -54.99 -23.26 -28.00
N ASP A 195 -55.62 -22.08 -28.15
CA ASP A 195 -56.80 -21.90 -28.99
C ASP A 195 -56.45 -21.38 -30.40
N VAL A 196 -55.41 -20.54 -30.55
CA VAL A 196 -54.94 -20.02 -31.86
C VAL A 196 -53.40 -19.99 -31.91
N MET A 197 -52.83 -20.40 -33.04
CA MET A 197 -51.39 -20.33 -33.31
C MET A 197 -51.12 -20.04 -34.79
N GLU A 198 -50.97 -18.76 -35.14
CA GLU A 198 -50.63 -18.28 -36.47
C GLU A 198 -49.38 -17.38 -36.44
N GLN A 199 -48.86 -16.98 -37.61
CA GLN A 199 -47.59 -16.24 -37.71
C GLN A 199 -47.60 -14.86 -37.03
N ASP A 200 -48.76 -14.24 -36.82
CA ASP A 200 -48.89 -12.88 -36.26
C ASP A 200 -50.02 -12.75 -35.21
N GLU A 201 -50.62 -13.88 -34.82
CA GLU A 201 -51.74 -13.96 -33.87
C GLU A 201 -51.61 -15.25 -33.05
N TYR A 202 -51.73 -15.16 -31.73
CA TYR A 202 -51.81 -16.33 -30.86
C TYR A 202 -52.74 -16.08 -29.69
N SER A 203 -53.40 -17.15 -29.22
CA SER A 203 -54.24 -17.10 -28.04
C SER A 203 -54.08 -18.37 -27.21
N SER A 204 -53.81 -18.19 -25.92
CA SER A 204 -53.63 -19.28 -24.98
C SER A 204 -54.16 -18.94 -23.59
N THR A 205 -54.46 -19.98 -22.82
CA THR A 205 -54.86 -19.84 -21.42
C THR A 205 -54.13 -20.88 -20.58
N PHE A 206 -53.49 -20.40 -19.52
CA PHE A 206 -52.87 -21.20 -18.48
C PHE A 206 -53.82 -21.36 -17.30
N TYR A 207 -53.87 -22.56 -16.76
CA TYR A 207 -54.69 -22.93 -15.62
C TYR A 207 -53.77 -23.52 -14.56
N TYR A 208 -53.62 -22.81 -13.44
CA TYR A 208 -52.71 -23.17 -12.36
C TYR A 208 -53.47 -23.84 -11.22
N ASN A 209 -52.94 -24.94 -10.70
CA ASN A 209 -53.48 -25.62 -9.52
C ASN A 209 -52.39 -25.74 -8.47
N LYS A 210 -52.39 -24.83 -7.50
CA LYS A 210 -51.46 -24.80 -6.36
C LYS A 210 -50.01 -24.98 -6.79
N VAL A 211 -49.59 -24.20 -7.79
CA VAL A 211 -48.20 -24.20 -8.24
C VAL A 211 -47.41 -23.38 -7.24
N ASN A 212 -46.45 -24.01 -6.56
CA ASN A 212 -45.54 -23.37 -5.62
C ASN A 212 -44.35 -22.80 -6.39
N LEU A 213 -44.04 -21.54 -6.11
CA LEU A 213 -42.92 -20.80 -6.69
C LEU A 213 -42.06 -20.22 -5.56
N ASN A 214 -40.77 -20.52 -5.57
CA ASN A 214 -39.79 -20.01 -4.61
C ASN A 214 -38.78 -19.13 -5.35
N ILE A 215 -38.68 -17.84 -4.99
CA ILE A 215 -37.82 -16.84 -5.63
C ILE A 215 -36.68 -16.45 -4.65
N GLU A 216 -35.44 -16.84 -4.99
CA GLU A 216 -34.15 -16.49 -4.35
C GLU A 216 -34.19 -16.06 -2.86
N ASP A 217 -34.72 -16.89 -1.97
CA ASP A 217 -34.76 -16.67 -0.52
C ASP A 217 -35.51 -15.40 -0.04
N VAL A 218 -36.23 -14.68 -0.92
CA VAL A 218 -36.98 -13.45 -0.57
C VAL A 218 -38.49 -13.69 -0.46
N GLU A 219 -39.11 -14.42 -1.42
CA GLU A 219 -40.57 -14.66 -1.42
C GLU A 219 -40.95 -16.07 -1.90
N HIS A 220 -42.05 -16.61 -1.38
CA HIS A 220 -42.61 -17.91 -1.78
C HIS A 220 -44.10 -17.76 -2.07
N TRP A 221 -44.56 -18.22 -3.22
CA TRP A 221 -45.93 -18.02 -3.70
C TRP A 221 -46.60 -19.35 -4.03
N GLU A 222 -47.87 -19.54 -3.64
CA GLU A 222 -48.76 -20.59 -4.17
C GLU A 222 -49.77 -19.94 -5.12
N VAL A 223 -49.81 -20.41 -6.37
CA VAL A 223 -50.61 -19.84 -7.46
C VAL A 223 -51.74 -20.79 -7.84
N THR A 224 -52.98 -20.28 -7.85
CA THR A 224 -54.17 -21.02 -8.31
C THR A 224 -55.11 -20.12 -9.10
N GLY A 225 -55.62 -20.59 -10.25
CA GLY A 225 -56.56 -19.82 -11.07
C GLY A 225 -56.23 -19.93 -12.55
N TYR A 226 -56.51 -18.88 -13.32
CA TYR A 226 -56.16 -18.82 -14.74
C TYR A 226 -55.51 -17.49 -15.15
N SER A 227 -54.67 -17.56 -16.17
CA SER A 227 -54.21 -16.39 -16.94
C SER A 227 -54.43 -16.64 -18.43
N SER A 228 -54.96 -15.66 -19.13
CA SER A 228 -55.29 -15.74 -20.54
C SER A 228 -54.60 -14.62 -21.29
N GLU A 229 -54.06 -14.97 -22.46
CA GLU A 229 -53.39 -14.03 -23.36
C GLU A 229 -53.99 -14.15 -24.76
N ASN A 230 -54.28 -13.01 -25.37
CA ASN A 230 -54.73 -12.89 -26.74
C ASN A 230 -53.93 -11.79 -27.43
N TYR A 231 -52.98 -12.21 -28.27
CA TYR A 231 -52.01 -11.35 -28.88
C TYR A 231 -52.23 -11.22 -30.38
N SER A 232 -52.11 -9.98 -30.87
CA SER A 232 -51.99 -9.62 -32.29
C SER A 232 -50.96 -8.50 -32.45
N LEU A 233 -50.42 -8.30 -33.67
CA LEU A 233 -49.40 -7.27 -33.95
C LEU A 233 -49.71 -5.85 -33.45
N LEU A 234 -50.98 -5.48 -33.26
CA LEU A 234 -51.39 -4.13 -32.87
C LEU A 234 -52.03 -4.07 -31.48
N ARG A 235 -52.25 -5.22 -30.85
CA ARG A 235 -53.10 -5.30 -29.65
C ARG A 235 -52.78 -6.55 -28.86
N ASP A 236 -52.56 -6.32 -27.57
CA ASP A 236 -52.40 -7.36 -26.57
C ASP A 236 -53.54 -7.24 -25.54
N GLU A 237 -54.25 -8.34 -25.33
CA GLU A 237 -55.31 -8.45 -24.32
C GLU A 237 -54.96 -9.57 -23.36
N SER A 238 -54.93 -9.26 -22.06
CA SER A 238 -54.82 -10.27 -21.02
C SER A 238 -55.99 -10.20 -20.04
N ASP A 239 -56.38 -11.38 -19.57
CA ASP A 239 -57.49 -11.60 -18.65
C ASP A 239 -57.00 -12.59 -17.59
N VAL A 240 -56.91 -12.13 -16.35
CA VAL A 240 -56.38 -12.90 -15.22
C VAL A 240 -57.41 -13.02 -14.11
N GLY A 241 -57.57 -14.25 -13.64
CA GLY A 241 -58.37 -14.60 -12.47
C GLY A 241 -57.53 -15.50 -11.57
N LEU A 242 -56.74 -14.90 -10.69
CA LEU A 242 -55.74 -15.60 -9.88
C LEU A 242 -55.96 -15.40 -8.38
N LEU A 243 -55.67 -16.46 -7.62
CA LEU A 243 -55.37 -16.42 -6.21
C LEU A 243 -53.87 -16.66 -6.04
N LEU A 244 -53.18 -15.69 -5.45
CA LEU A 244 -51.80 -15.78 -5.02
C LEU A 244 -51.74 -15.80 -3.50
N THR A 245 -51.06 -16.80 -2.93
CA THR A 245 -50.82 -16.87 -1.48
C THR A 245 -49.32 -16.77 -1.22
N ASN A 246 -48.89 -15.75 -0.47
CA ASN A 246 -47.52 -15.66 -0.02
C ASN A 246 -47.33 -16.66 1.14
N LEU A 247 -46.51 -17.68 0.93
CA LEU A 247 -46.31 -18.80 1.86
C LEU A 247 -45.49 -18.41 3.10
N TYR A 248 -44.77 -17.29 3.08
CA TYR A 248 -44.05 -16.77 4.25
C TYR A 248 -44.95 -15.94 5.16
N SER A 249 -45.66 -14.95 4.61
CA SER A 249 -46.52 -14.05 5.39
C SER A 249 -47.92 -14.62 5.63
N GLY A 250 -48.37 -15.55 4.78
CA GLY A 250 -49.74 -16.06 4.75
C GLY A 250 -50.74 -15.11 4.08
N GLU A 251 -50.29 -13.99 3.52
CA GLU A 251 -51.14 -13.00 2.86
C GLU A 251 -51.70 -13.53 1.54
N GLN A 252 -52.96 -13.24 1.23
CA GLN A 252 -53.65 -13.71 0.02
C GLN A 252 -54.09 -12.54 -0.86
N TYR A 253 -53.84 -12.66 -2.16
CA TYR A 253 -54.23 -11.71 -3.19
C TYR A 253 -55.18 -12.42 -4.16
N LEU A 254 -56.43 -11.95 -4.24
CA LEU A 254 -57.40 -12.43 -5.20
C LEU A 254 -57.64 -11.34 -6.24
N GLU A 255 -57.23 -11.58 -7.48
CA GLU A 255 -57.30 -10.62 -8.57
C GLU A 255 -58.23 -11.09 -9.69
N ASN A 256 -58.97 -10.14 -10.25
CA ASN A 256 -59.78 -10.30 -11.45
C ASN A 256 -59.59 -9.06 -12.31
N ILE A 257 -58.61 -9.11 -13.22
CA ILE A 257 -58.09 -7.95 -13.93
C ILE A 257 -58.09 -8.20 -15.44
N GLU A 258 -58.65 -7.25 -16.18
CA GLU A 258 -58.53 -7.17 -17.64
C GLU A 258 -57.50 -6.10 -17.99
N ARG A 259 -56.53 -6.46 -18.83
CA ARG A 259 -55.55 -5.52 -19.39
C ARG A 259 -55.67 -5.48 -20.92
N THR A 260 -55.63 -4.28 -21.49
CA THR A 260 -55.54 -4.06 -22.93
C THR A 260 -54.42 -3.08 -23.22
N VAL A 261 -53.44 -3.52 -24.00
CA VAL A 261 -52.37 -2.67 -24.52
C VAL A 261 -52.53 -2.54 -26.03
N VAL A 262 -52.60 -1.30 -26.54
CA VAL A 262 -52.63 -1.00 -27.97
C VAL A 262 -51.31 -0.34 -28.33
N VAL A 263 -50.55 -0.99 -29.22
CA VAL A 263 -49.28 -0.47 -29.71
C VAL A 263 -49.48 0.36 -30.99
N ASP A 264 -48.70 1.43 -31.14
CA ASP A 264 -48.68 2.23 -32.36
C ASP A 264 -47.85 1.58 -33.48
N SER A 265 -47.75 2.25 -34.63
CA SER A 265 -46.99 1.79 -35.79
C SER A 265 -45.47 1.66 -35.57
N TYR A 266 -44.95 2.16 -34.45
CA TYR A 266 -43.54 2.10 -34.07
C TYR A 266 -43.26 1.08 -32.96
N GLY A 267 -44.30 0.40 -32.45
CA GLY A 267 -44.19 -0.61 -31.40
C GLY A 267 -44.24 -0.04 -29.98
N TYR A 268 -44.56 1.23 -29.79
CA TYR A 268 -44.75 1.82 -28.46
C TYR A 268 -46.20 1.70 -27.99
N ALA A 269 -46.41 1.48 -26.70
CA ALA A 269 -47.74 1.48 -26.11
C ALA A 269 -48.39 2.86 -26.28
N SER A 270 -49.38 2.94 -27.16
CA SER A 270 -50.15 4.17 -27.42
C SER A 270 -51.33 4.35 -26.47
N ARG A 271 -51.80 3.22 -25.90
CA ARG A 271 -52.89 3.18 -24.93
C ARG A 271 -52.77 1.91 -24.10
N ALA A 272 -52.69 2.04 -22.78
CA ALA A 272 -52.82 0.94 -21.84
C ALA A 272 -54.10 1.16 -21.00
N LEU A 273 -54.94 0.14 -20.89
CA LEU A 273 -56.04 0.09 -19.93
C LEU A 273 -55.89 -1.14 -19.06
N MET A 274 -56.04 -0.93 -17.76
CA MET A 274 -56.21 -1.96 -16.75
C MET A 274 -57.48 -1.62 -15.97
N THR A 275 -58.40 -2.57 -15.91
CA THR A 275 -59.64 -2.46 -15.15
C THR A 275 -59.94 -3.76 -14.45
N GLY A 276 -60.37 -3.70 -13.20
CA GLY A 276 -60.69 -4.92 -12.47
C GLY A 276 -60.76 -4.70 -10.97
N ASP A 277 -60.73 -5.82 -10.25
CA ASP A 277 -60.79 -5.85 -8.80
C ASP A 277 -59.57 -6.59 -8.25
N ILE A 278 -58.99 -6.03 -7.18
CA ILE A 278 -58.01 -6.72 -6.33
C ILE A 278 -58.56 -6.83 -4.90
N SER A 279 -58.50 -8.01 -4.30
CA SER A 279 -58.80 -8.22 -2.89
C SER A 279 -57.56 -8.72 -2.17
N ILE A 280 -57.01 -7.90 -1.29
CA ILE A 280 -55.83 -8.22 -0.48
C ILE A 280 -56.33 -8.61 0.93
N GLY A 281 -55.92 -9.77 1.42
CA GLY A 281 -56.52 -10.41 2.59
C GLY A 281 -56.56 -9.54 3.85
N SER A 282 -55.51 -8.77 4.10
CA SER A 282 -55.37 -7.87 5.26
C SER A 282 -56.07 -6.53 5.13
N ILE A 283 -56.40 -6.05 3.92
CA ILE A 283 -56.99 -4.70 3.72
C ILE A 283 -58.42 -4.73 3.15
N GLY A 284 -58.78 -5.69 2.30
CA GLY A 284 -60.07 -5.74 1.60
C GLY A 284 -59.98 -5.53 0.09
N LYS A 285 -61.13 -5.23 -0.52
CA LYS A 285 -61.33 -5.11 -1.97
C LYS A 285 -61.15 -3.66 -2.44
N LEU A 286 -60.39 -3.48 -3.51
CA LEU A 286 -60.28 -2.24 -4.28
C LEU A 286 -60.59 -2.53 -5.75
N SER A 287 -61.48 -1.72 -6.34
CA SER A 287 -61.63 -1.62 -7.79
C SER A 287 -60.58 -0.67 -8.33
N ILE A 288 -59.96 -1.06 -9.44
CA ILE A 288 -58.87 -0.31 -10.07
C ILE A 288 -59.31 0.07 -11.47
N ALA A 289 -59.07 1.32 -11.84
CA ALA A 289 -59.19 1.79 -13.21
C ALA A 289 -57.97 2.65 -13.55
N THR A 290 -57.39 2.40 -14.72
CA THR A 290 -56.30 3.24 -15.22
C THR A 290 -56.78 4.18 -16.30
N TYR A 291 -56.34 5.43 -16.23
CA TYR A 291 -56.48 6.39 -17.31
C TYR A 291 -55.10 6.88 -17.74
N PHE A 292 -54.78 6.64 -19.01
CA PHE A 292 -53.55 7.13 -19.64
C PHE A 292 -53.89 8.34 -20.52
N GLN A 293 -53.21 9.46 -20.29
CA GLN A 293 -53.35 10.67 -21.10
C GLN A 293 -52.01 10.99 -21.79
N ALA A 294 -51.92 10.72 -23.09
CA ALA A 294 -50.77 11.16 -23.88
C ALA A 294 -50.84 12.68 -24.10
N SER A 295 -49.86 13.41 -23.57
CA SER A 295 -49.62 14.83 -23.86
C SER A 295 -48.72 14.95 -25.09
N ASP A 296 -49.03 15.87 -26.02
CA ASP A 296 -48.19 16.17 -27.21
C ASP A 296 -46.82 16.79 -26.84
N GLU A 297 -46.64 17.23 -25.58
CA GLU A 297 -45.36 17.65 -24.99
C GLU A 297 -44.96 16.60 -23.94
N GLN A 298 -43.90 15.82 -24.22
CA GLN A 298 -43.47 14.65 -23.42
C GLN A 298 -43.12 14.93 -21.93
N THR A 299 -43.17 16.18 -21.46
CA THR A 299 -42.72 16.58 -20.13
C THR A 299 -43.76 16.43 -19.02
N ASP A 300 -45.04 16.23 -19.35
CA ASP A 300 -46.15 16.08 -18.36
C ASP A 300 -46.99 14.80 -18.60
N ALA A 301 -46.43 13.78 -19.26
CA ALA A 301 -47.14 12.52 -19.42
C ALA A 301 -47.12 11.74 -18.09
N TYR A 302 -48.30 11.51 -17.50
CA TYR A 302 -48.47 10.66 -16.33
C TYR A 302 -49.50 9.57 -16.61
N THR A 303 -49.32 8.42 -15.95
CA THR A 303 -50.34 7.39 -15.87
C THR A 303 -51.09 7.56 -14.55
N SER A 304 -52.40 7.73 -14.63
CA SER A 304 -53.25 7.83 -13.44
C SER A 304 -53.89 6.49 -13.12
N PHE A 305 -53.73 6.04 -11.87
CA PHE A 305 -54.36 4.86 -11.31
C PHE A 305 -55.39 5.31 -10.29
N GLU A 306 -56.66 5.08 -10.59
CA GLU A 306 -57.77 5.32 -9.68
C GLU A 306 -58.05 4.05 -8.89
N PHE A 307 -58.11 4.21 -7.58
CA PHE A 307 -58.47 3.17 -6.62
C PHE A 307 -59.78 3.56 -5.93
N ASP A 308 -60.79 2.71 -6.07
CA ASP A 308 -62.10 2.88 -5.44
C ASP A 308 -62.43 1.65 -4.59
N GLY A 309 -62.68 1.89 -3.30
CA GLY A 309 -63.15 0.86 -2.39
C GLY A 309 -64.67 0.74 -2.36
N SER A 310 -65.36 1.84 -2.02
CA SER A 310 -66.78 1.84 -1.65
C SER A 310 -67.64 2.90 -2.38
N GLY A 311 -67.03 3.68 -3.28
CA GLY A 311 -67.65 4.76 -4.04
C GLY A 311 -67.82 6.09 -3.28
N SER A 312 -67.29 6.22 -2.06
CA SER A 312 -67.39 7.44 -1.24
C SER A 312 -66.13 8.31 -1.21
N SER A 313 -64.98 7.76 -1.58
CA SER A 313 -63.70 8.46 -1.71
C SER A 313 -62.89 7.77 -2.79
N ILE A 314 -62.18 8.54 -3.60
CA ILE A 314 -61.37 8.03 -4.71
C ILE A 314 -59.93 8.48 -4.47
N ALA A 315 -59.00 7.53 -4.48
CA ALA A 315 -57.58 7.86 -4.46
C ALA A 315 -57.00 7.72 -5.86
N THR A 316 -56.19 8.70 -6.25
CA THR A 316 -55.51 8.72 -7.54
C THR A 316 -54.01 8.73 -7.30
N LEU A 317 -53.33 7.75 -7.89
CA LEU A 317 -51.87 7.73 -7.98
C LEU A 317 -51.47 8.18 -9.39
N GLU A 318 -50.87 9.36 -9.49
CA GLU A 318 -50.28 9.85 -10.74
C GLU A 318 -48.80 9.48 -10.79
N VAL A 319 -48.42 8.67 -11.77
CA VAL A 319 -47.04 8.24 -11.98
C VAL A 319 -46.50 8.94 -13.23
N GLY A 320 -45.61 9.91 -13.03
CA GLY A 320 -44.87 10.61 -14.07
C GLY A 320 -43.41 10.15 -14.16
N VAL A 321 -42.64 10.79 -15.04
CA VAL A 321 -41.21 10.49 -15.25
C VAL A 321 -40.32 11.07 -14.15
N ASP A 322 -40.78 12.13 -13.47
CA ASP A 322 -40.00 12.94 -12.53
C ASP A 322 -40.71 13.17 -11.18
N ARG A 323 -41.88 12.56 -10.98
CA ARG A 323 -42.67 12.67 -9.75
C ARG A 323 -43.75 11.59 -9.66
N VAL A 324 -44.09 11.24 -8.43
CA VAL A 324 -45.29 10.49 -8.09
C VAL A 324 -46.16 11.33 -7.17
N LYS A 325 -47.44 11.47 -7.52
CA LYS A 325 -48.43 12.14 -6.66
C LYS A 325 -49.45 11.14 -6.15
N PHE A 326 -49.61 11.10 -4.84
CA PHE A 326 -50.79 10.54 -4.22
C PHE A 326 -51.80 11.67 -4.03
N LEU A 327 -52.99 11.52 -4.60
CA LEU A 327 -54.09 12.49 -4.52
C LEU A 327 -55.32 11.81 -3.91
N LEU A 328 -56.00 12.49 -3.01
CA LEU A 328 -57.21 11.98 -2.37
C LEU A 328 -58.39 12.94 -2.62
N ASP A 329 -59.41 12.42 -3.31
CA ASP A 329 -60.77 12.98 -3.33
C ASP A 329 -61.53 12.37 -2.15
N ALA A 330 -61.63 13.12 -1.06
CA ALA A 330 -62.19 12.62 0.19
C ALA A 330 -63.72 12.65 0.23
N ASP A 331 -64.39 13.36 -0.68
CA ASP A 331 -65.85 13.51 -0.70
C ASP A 331 -66.54 12.88 -1.93
N GLY A 332 -65.76 12.34 -2.87
CA GLY A 332 -66.21 11.63 -4.05
C GLY A 332 -66.84 12.53 -5.11
N ASN A 333 -66.47 13.82 -5.14
CA ASN A 333 -67.00 14.80 -6.09
C ASN A 333 -66.28 14.82 -7.45
N GLY A 334 -65.14 14.13 -7.56
CA GLY A 334 -64.28 14.07 -8.74
C GLY A 334 -63.09 15.04 -8.75
N GLU A 335 -62.82 15.77 -7.66
CA GLU A 335 -61.68 16.67 -7.49
C GLU A 335 -60.91 16.34 -6.19
N ALA A 336 -59.60 16.13 -6.26
CA ALA A 336 -58.78 15.87 -5.07
C ALA A 336 -58.48 17.16 -4.29
N GLU A 337 -58.51 17.11 -2.95
CA GLU A 337 -58.20 18.28 -2.09
C GLU A 337 -56.81 18.24 -1.46
N ASN A 338 -56.30 17.05 -1.15
CA ASN A 338 -55.03 16.86 -0.44
C ASN A 338 -54.19 15.77 -1.11
N GLY A 339 -52.88 15.81 -0.86
CA GLY A 339 -51.97 14.83 -1.44
C GLY A 339 -50.60 14.77 -0.80
N LEU A 340 -49.74 13.96 -1.42
CA LEU A 340 -48.33 13.79 -1.12
C LEU A 340 -47.53 13.80 -2.43
N LEU A 341 -46.28 14.26 -2.35
CA LEU A 341 -45.37 14.35 -3.49
C LEU A 341 -44.11 13.55 -3.20
N TYR A 342 -43.75 12.69 -4.15
CA TYR A 342 -42.55 11.86 -4.15
C TYR A 342 -41.81 12.02 -5.48
N GLU A 343 -40.51 11.77 -5.49
CA GLU A 343 -39.69 11.92 -6.70
C GLU A 343 -39.99 10.80 -7.71
N ASP A 344 -40.22 9.59 -7.22
CA ASP A 344 -40.52 8.42 -8.04
C ASP A 344 -41.35 7.37 -7.26
N LEU A 345 -41.64 6.25 -7.92
CA LEU A 345 -42.40 5.16 -7.32
C LEU A 345 -41.63 4.43 -6.22
N TYR A 346 -40.30 4.37 -6.30
CA TYR A 346 -39.48 3.70 -5.30
C TYR A 346 -39.57 4.44 -3.96
N ASP A 347 -39.42 5.75 -4.00
CA ASP A 347 -39.55 6.65 -2.85
C ASP A 347 -40.94 6.53 -2.20
N PHE A 348 -42.00 6.52 -3.04
CA PHE A 348 -43.35 6.28 -2.57
C PHE A 348 -43.50 4.91 -1.88
N TYR A 349 -42.84 3.86 -2.36
CA TYR A 349 -42.95 2.52 -1.80
C TYR A 349 -42.18 2.33 -0.49
N VAL A 350 -41.00 2.91 -0.34
CA VAL A 350 -40.17 2.73 0.88
C VAL A 350 -40.60 3.64 2.03
N SER A 351 -41.40 4.66 1.76
CA SER A 351 -41.91 5.59 2.77
C SER A 351 -42.87 4.95 3.78
N ASP A 352 -42.72 5.28 5.08
CA ASP A 352 -43.70 4.93 6.12
C ASP A 352 -44.93 5.85 6.03
N LEU A 353 -46.05 5.30 5.55
CA LEU A 353 -47.30 6.05 5.35
C LEU A 353 -48.30 5.92 6.51
N SER A 354 -47.91 5.30 7.64
CA SER A 354 -48.82 4.95 8.73
C SER A 354 -49.43 6.15 9.47
N ASN A 355 -48.73 7.29 9.51
CA ASN A 355 -49.17 8.53 10.17
C ASN A 355 -48.94 9.79 9.34
N VAL A 356 -48.84 9.66 8.02
CA VAL A 356 -48.52 10.80 7.15
C VAL A 356 -49.69 11.78 7.09
N GLN A 357 -49.37 13.06 7.32
CA GLN A 357 -50.33 14.14 7.20
C GLN A 357 -50.40 14.61 5.75
N LEU A 358 -51.56 14.43 5.11
CA LEU A 358 -51.79 14.98 3.78
C LEU A 358 -51.77 16.51 3.85
N VAL A 359 -51.04 17.13 2.92
CA VAL A 359 -51.00 18.58 2.78
C VAL A 359 -51.97 19.03 1.69
N PRO A 360 -52.49 20.27 1.77
CA PRO A 360 -53.25 20.85 0.67
C PRO A 360 -52.40 20.84 -0.60
N ILE A 361 -53.00 20.53 -1.76
CA ILE A 361 -52.28 20.42 -3.04
C ILE A 361 -51.44 21.66 -3.37
N ALA A 362 -51.82 22.85 -2.89
CA ALA A 362 -51.07 24.09 -3.06
C ALA A 362 -49.76 24.20 -2.25
N GLN A 363 -49.45 23.25 -1.37
CA GLN A 363 -48.31 23.26 -0.44
C GLN A 363 -47.41 22.01 -0.56
N LEU A 364 -47.49 21.28 -1.68
CA LEU A 364 -46.64 20.12 -1.92
C LEU A 364 -45.18 20.56 -2.15
N SER A 365 -44.24 20.09 -1.32
CA SER A 365 -42.77 20.18 -1.50
C SER A 365 -42.13 18.81 -1.26
N PHE A 366 -40.88 18.64 -1.70
CA PHE A 366 -40.06 17.48 -1.33
C PHE A 366 -39.54 17.61 0.11
N SER A 367 -39.11 16.49 0.71
CA SER A 367 -38.37 16.49 2.00
C SER A 367 -36.86 16.36 1.73
N PRO A 368 -35.97 16.90 2.60
CA PRO A 368 -34.54 16.76 2.43
C PRO A 368 -34.13 15.30 2.49
N ARG A 369 -33.31 14.87 1.53
CA ARG A 369 -32.65 13.57 1.57
C ARG A 369 -31.32 13.70 2.27
N VAL A 370 -31.15 12.89 3.29
CA VAL A 370 -29.91 12.78 4.05
C VAL A 370 -29.38 11.38 3.86
N TYR A 371 -28.21 11.27 3.25
CA TYR A 371 -27.56 10.00 3.00
C TYR A 371 -26.88 9.49 4.27
N GLY A 372 -26.45 8.23 4.26
CA GLY A 372 -25.71 7.63 5.37
C GLY A 372 -24.46 8.43 5.73
N VAL A 373 -24.12 8.44 7.01
CA VAL A 373 -22.89 9.06 7.51
C VAL A 373 -21.78 8.01 7.48
N TRP A 374 -20.54 8.41 7.22
CA TRP A 374 -19.37 7.54 7.32
C TRP A 374 -18.23 8.20 8.09
N VAL A 375 -17.35 7.39 8.68
CA VAL A 375 -16.12 7.87 9.32
C VAL A 375 -15.13 8.31 8.24
N SER A 376 -14.53 9.47 8.44
CA SER A 376 -13.51 10.02 7.55
C SER A 376 -12.13 9.76 8.13
N GLY A 377 -11.27 9.04 7.38
CA GLY A 377 -9.91 8.69 7.81
C GLY A 377 -9.72 7.22 8.19
N SER A 378 -9.05 6.98 9.32
CA SER A 378 -8.67 5.63 9.80
C SER A 378 -9.88 4.75 10.11
N SER A 379 -9.80 3.46 9.77
CA SER A 379 -10.81 2.45 10.10
C SER A 379 -10.66 1.87 11.51
N ASN A 380 -9.51 2.08 12.17
CA ASN A 380 -9.25 1.62 13.54
C ASN A 380 -9.22 2.84 14.46
N LEU A 381 -10.40 3.25 14.93
CA LEU A 381 -10.53 4.36 15.87
C LEU A 381 -10.38 3.84 17.31
N SER A 382 -9.58 4.54 18.11
CA SER A 382 -9.35 4.25 19.52
C SER A 382 -9.83 5.41 20.40
N THR A 383 -9.75 5.26 21.73
CA THR A 383 -10.09 6.32 22.69
C THR A 383 -9.27 7.60 22.51
N LEU A 384 -8.06 7.49 21.93
CA LEU A 384 -7.14 8.60 21.73
C LEU A 384 -7.41 9.40 20.44
N ASP A 385 -8.30 8.92 19.57
CA ASP A 385 -8.54 9.51 18.26
C ASP A 385 -9.66 10.56 18.25
N SER A 386 -9.49 11.57 17.39
CA SER A 386 -10.59 12.48 17.06
C SER A 386 -11.45 11.83 15.99
N ILE A 387 -12.75 11.67 16.26
CA ILE A 387 -13.65 10.99 15.34
C ILE A 387 -14.30 12.05 14.45
N VAL A 388 -14.00 11.99 13.15
CA VAL A 388 -14.57 12.89 12.13
C VAL A 388 -15.50 12.08 11.25
N VAL A 389 -16.70 12.61 10.99
CA VAL A 389 -17.69 11.95 10.13
C VAL A 389 -18.18 12.89 9.05
N ASP A 390 -18.40 12.34 7.86
CA ASP A 390 -18.95 13.05 6.71
C ASP A 390 -20.33 12.49 6.35
N GLY A 391 -21.19 13.35 5.81
CA GLY A 391 -22.50 12.96 5.31
C GLY A 391 -22.98 13.86 4.19
N ASP A 392 -23.59 13.25 3.18
CA ASP A 392 -24.17 13.95 2.04
C ASP A 392 -25.66 14.23 2.26
N TYR A 393 -26.15 15.33 1.68
CA TYR A 393 -27.58 15.65 1.69
C TYR A 393 -27.97 16.56 0.52
N TYR A 394 -29.22 16.40 0.09
CA TYR A 394 -29.77 17.10 -1.06
C TYR A 394 -31.27 17.31 -0.90
N ASP A 395 -31.77 18.42 -1.44
CA ASP A 395 -33.20 18.67 -1.55
C ASP A 395 -33.55 19.11 -2.99
N PRO A 396 -34.53 18.46 -3.66
CA PRO A 396 -34.89 18.78 -5.04
C PRO A 396 -35.50 20.17 -5.27
N ASP A 397 -36.15 20.77 -4.27
CA ASP A 397 -36.83 22.06 -4.40
C ASP A 397 -36.32 23.15 -3.45
N THR A 398 -35.40 22.81 -2.54
CA THR A 398 -34.69 23.73 -1.65
C THR A 398 -33.19 23.81 -2.00
N PRO A 399 -32.65 24.99 -2.35
CA PRO A 399 -31.23 25.15 -2.64
C PRO A 399 -30.36 24.75 -1.44
N HIS A 400 -29.24 24.06 -1.68
CA HIS A 400 -28.33 23.57 -0.63
C HIS A 400 -27.87 24.66 0.37
N SER A 401 -27.75 25.91 -0.06
CA SER A 401 -27.38 27.04 0.82
C SER A 401 -28.46 27.44 1.84
N GLU A 402 -29.68 26.94 1.70
CA GLU A 402 -30.81 27.19 2.59
C GLU A 402 -31.11 25.99 3.52
N LEU A 403 -30.34 24.90 3.39
CA LEU A 403 -30.44 23.73 4.25
C LEU A 403 -29.64 23.93 5.55
N GLU A 404 -30.25 23.59 6.68
CA GLU A 404 -29.60 23.61 8.00
C GLU A 404 -29.25 22.17 8.41
N ALA A 405 -27.96 21.85 8.55
CA ALA A 405 -27.47 20.52 8.90
C ALA A 405 -26.78 20.49 10.28
N HIS A 406 -27.08 19.48 11.10
CA HIS A 406 -26.39 19.23 12.37
C HIS A 406 -26.24 17.73 12.66
N TYR A 407 -25.20 17.37 13.42
CA TYR A 407 -24.95 15.99 13.82
C TYR A 407 -25.49 15.72 15.22
N GLU A 408 -26.06 14.54 15.42
CA GLU A 408 -26.60 14.09 16.70
C GLU A 408 -25.78 12.88 17.20
N TRP A 409 -24.84 13.16 18.11
CA TRP A 409 -24.03 12.14 18.75
C TRP A 409 -24.76 11.49 19.94
N THR A 410 -24.71 10.18 20.03
CA THR A 410 -25.30 9.38 21.10
C THR A 410 -24.25 8.44 21.69
N LEU A 411 -24.07 8.50 23.01
CA LEU A 411 -23.13 7.65 23.74
C LEU A 411 -23.91 6.82 24.76
N ASN A 412 -23.82 5.49 24.66
CA ASN A 412 -24.51 4.53 25.53
C ASN A 412 -26.03 4.78 25.63
N GLY A 413 -26.65 5.25 24.53
CA GLY A 413 -28.07 5.58 24.45
C GLY A 413 -28.46 6.96 25.00
N GLU A 414 -27.50 7.79 25.45
CA GLU A 414 -27.74 9.18 25.85
C GLU A 414 -27.19 10.16 24.80
N VAL A 415 -28.01 11.15 24.41
CA VAL A 415 -27.64 12.16 23.41
C VAL A 415 -26.66 13.18 24.00
N LEU A 416 -25.54 13.38 23.34
CA LEU A 416 -24.50 14.35 23.72
C LEU A 416 -24.82 15.75 23.19
N THR A 417 -25.72 16.46 23.86
CA THR A 417 -26.22 17.78 23.41
C THR A 417 -25.16 18.88 23.24
N GLN A 418 -23.96 18.69 23.77
CA GLN A 418 -22.83 19.61 23.64
C GLN A 418 -22.04 19.44 22.33
N PHE A 419 -22.24 18.35 21.58
CA PHE A 419 -21.55 18.07 20.33
C PHE A 419 -22.58 18.02 19.19
N THR A 420 -22.52 18.99 18.29
CA THR A 420 -23.45 19.11 17.15
C THR A 420 -22.73 19.22 15.79
N SER A 421 -21.39 19.16 15.81
CA SER A 421 -20.52 19.18 14.62
C SER A 421 -20.19 17.77 14.14
N ASP A 422 -19.59 17.70 12.95
CA ASP A 422 -18.99 16.51 12.33
C ASP A 422 -17.86 15.84 13.13
N THR A 423 -17.32 16.53 14.14
CA THR A 423 -16.17 16.06 14.92
C THR A 423 -16.54 15.78 16.37
N LEU A 424 -16.16 14.60 16.87
CA LEU A 424 -16.15 14.24 18.29
C LEU A 424 -14.70 14.22 18.83
N PRO A 425 -14.36 14.99 19.88
CA PRO A 425 -13.00 15.05 20.40
C PRO A 425 -12.51 13.73 21.05
N PRO A 426 -11.18 13.48 21.07
CA PRO A 426 -10.56 12.36 21.79
C PRO A 426 -11.00 12.25 23.26
N GLY A 427 -11.05 11.02 23.77
CA GLY A 427 -11.37 10.72 25.17
C GLY A 427 -12.84 10.94 25.57
N THR A 428 -13.73 11.28 24.62
CA THR A 428 -15.17 11.46 24.88
C THR A 428 -15.89 10.13 25.05
N ALA A 429 -15.56 9.16 24.21
CA ALA A 429 -15.98 7.76 24.29
C ALA A 429 -14.73 6.91 24.56
N VAL A 430 -14.90 5.81 25.32
CA VAL A 430 -13.80 4.88 25.64
C VAL A 430 -14.07 3.48 25.09
N TYR A 431 -13.06 2.62 24.98
CA TYR A 431 -13.25 1.23 24.55
C TYR A 431 -14.37 0.54 25.33
N GLY A 432 -15.27 -0.12 24.59
CA GLY A 432 -16.46 -0.79 25.13
C GLY A 432 -17.71 0.11 25.27
N ASP A 433 -17.64 1.41 24.97
CA ASP A 433 -18.82 2.26 24.82
C ASP A 433 -19.57 1.95 23.51
N SER A 434 -20.90 2.18 23.51
CA SER A 434 -21.72 2.18 22.30
C SER A 434 -21.86 3.61 21.79
N LEU A 435 -21.17 3.94 20.70
CA LEU A 435 -21.15 5.27 20.09
C LEU A 435 -21.94 5.26 18.76
N GLN A 436 -22.86 6.21 18.62
CA GLN A 436 -23.67 6.40 17.42
C GLN A 436 -23.68 7.87 16.98
N VAL A 437 -23.79 8.12 15.68
CA VAL A 437 -24.01 9.45 15.11
C VAL A 437 -25.01 9.40 13.97
N ARG A 438 -25.83 10.45 13.84
CA ARG A 438 -26.68 10.66 12.66
C ARG A 438 -26.69 12.12 12.25
N LEU A 439 -26.92 12.37 10.96
CA LEU A 439 -27.05 13.70 10.37
C LEU A 439 -28.53 14.07 10.27
N ALA A 440 -28.88 15.30 10.66
CA ALA A 440 -30.22 15.85 10.53
C ALA A 440 -30.18 17.12 9.66
N VAL A 441 -31.08 17.23 8.68
CA VAL A 441 -31.11 18.34 7.69
C VAL A 441 -32.51 18.92 7.58
N PHE A 442 -32.63 20.25 7.67
CA PHE A 442 -33.90 20.98 7.66
C PHE A 442 -33.99 21.97 6.49
N ASP A 443 -35.11 21.97 5.75
CA ASP A 443 -35.39 22.86 4.59
C ASP A 443 -36.30 24.06 4.89
N GLY A 444 -36.78 24.20 6.13
CA GLY A 444 -37.76 25.22 6.53
C GLY A 444 -39.19 24.70 6.73
N TYR A 445 -39.53 23.51 6.23
CA TYR A 445 -40.84 22.87 6.37
C TYR A 445 -40.76 21.40 6.84
N ASN A 446 -39.76 20.64 6.37
CA ASN A 446 -39.50 19.23 6.62
C ASN A 446 -38.07 19.01 7.16
N THR A 447 -37.88 17.95 7.95
CA THR A 447 -36.55 17.52 8.43
C THR A 447 -36.26 16.11 7.93
N GLY A 448 -35.15 15.95 7.22
CA GLY A 448 -34.59 14.65 6.86
C GLY A 448 -33.57 14.18 7.89
N TYR A 449 -33.42 12.86 8.03
CA TYR A 449 -32.43 12.23 8.91
C TYR A 449 -31.68 11.14 8.16
N SER A 450 -30.39 10.98 8.44
CA SER A 450 -29.64 9.79 8.02
C SER A 450 -30.02 8.59 8.90
N GLU A 451 -29.71 7.39 8.41
CA GLU A 451 -29.57 6.23 9.29
C GLU A 451 -28.45 6.47 10.33
N PRO A 452 -28.58 5.99 11.58
CA PRO A 452 -27.52 6.06 12.56
C PRO A 452 -26.31 5.22 12.12
N LEU A 453 -25.11 5.79 12.21
CA LEU A 453 -23.84 5.10 12.07
C LEU A 453 -23.38 4.63 13.46
N ASP A 454 -23.20 3.32 13.62
CA ASP A 454 -22.50 2.72 14.76
C ASP A 454 -20.98 2.83 14.57
N ILE A 455 -20.27 3.31 15.59
CA ILE A 455 -18.80 3.43 15.58
C ILE A 455 -18.23 2.52 16.66
N GLU A 456 -17.42 1.56 16.25
CA GLU A 456 -16.68 0.67 17.16
C GLU A 456 -15.30 1.27 17.46
N LEU A 457 -14.96 1.30 18.74
CA LEU A 457 -13.61 1.66 19.19
C LEU A 457 -12.80 0.39 19.44
N VAL A 458 -11.53 0.42 19.04
CA VAL A 458 -10.53 -0.58 19.44
C VAL A 458 -9.90 -0.19 20.78
N ASP A 459 -9.36 -1.18 21.49
CA ASP A 459 -8.59 -0.98 22.73
C ASP A 459 -7.40 -0.07 22.43
N SER A 460 -7.24 1.01 23.19
CA SER A 460 -6.14 1.96 23.04
C SER A 460 -4.86 1.39 23.65
N PRO A 461 -3.69 1.69 23.03
CA PRO A 461 -2.42 1.30 23.62
C PRO A 461 -2.18 2.02 24.95
N LEU A 462 -1.39 1.40 25.82
CA LEU A 462 -0.97 2.01 27.09
C LEU A 462 -0.16 3.28 26.81
N GLU A 463 -0.60 4.41 27.39
CA GLU A 463 0.17 5.65 27.35
C GLU A 463 1.32 5.58 28.36
N VAL A 464 2.52 5.96 27.93
CA VAL A 464 3.73 5.97 28.77
C VAL A 464 4.17 7.39 29.04
N THR A 465 4.24 7.73 30.32
CA THR A 465 4.91 8.96 30.76
C THR A 465 6.28 8.59 31.31
N LEU A 466 7.30 9.15 30.69
CA LEU A 466 8.69 9.05 31.13
C LEU A 466 9.10 10.32 31.86
N SER A 467 9.84 10.19 32.96
CA SER A 467 10.52 11.33 33.59
C SER A 467 11.97 11.00 33.87
N ASP A 468 12.83 12.02 33.77
CA ASP A 468 14.27 11.94 34.04
C ASP A 468 15.02 10.97 33.11
N VAL A 469 14.52 10.75 31.88
CA VAL A 469 15.27 10.00 30.85
C VAL A 469 16.45 10.85 30.38
N PRO A 470 17.70 10.39 30.56
CA PRO A 470 18.85 11.09 30.03
C PRO A 470 18.81 11.05 28.50
N GLU A 471 19.12 12.19 27.87
CA GLU A 471 19.23 12.28 26.41
C GLU A 471 20.41 11.42 25.90
N TRP A 472 21.49 11.37 26.67
CA TRP A 472 22.69 10.57 26.40
C TRP A 472 23.25 9.98 27.68
N VAL A 473 23.80 8.78 27.58
CA VAL A 473 24.44 8.06 28.69
C VAL A 473 25.80 7.54 28.24
N ALA A 474 26.84 7.78 29.03
CA ALA A 474 28.16 7.19 28.80
C ALA A 474 28.19 5.72 29.24
N ALA A 475 28.93 4.88 28.51
CA ALA A 475 29.18 3.50 28.93
C ALA A 475 29.79 3.46 30.35
N GLY A 476 29.26 2.59 31.21
CA GLY A 476 29.61 2.43 32.61
C GLY A 476 28.88 3.37 33.58
N GLU A 477 28.10 4.33 33.08
CA GLU A 477 27.30 5.23 33.92
C GLU A 477 26.00 4.56 34.38
N GLN A 478 25.59 4.85 35.62
CA GLN A 478 24.32 4.39 36.17
C GLN A 478 23.21 5.38 35.76
N VAL A 479 22.18 4.86 35.14
CA VAL A 479 20.99 5.57 34.69
C VAL A 479 19.85 5.29 35.66
N SER A 480 19.07 6.34 35.95
CA SER A 480 17.78 6.19 36.62
C SER A 480 16.73 7.08 35.97
N PHE A 481 15.63 6.50 35.53
CA PHE A 481 14.45 7.21 35.00
C PHE A 481 13.17 6.55 35.52
N SER A 482 12.07 7.30 35.60
CA SER A 482 10.79 6.76 36.07
C SER A 482 9.83 6.51 34.92
N VAL A 483 9.09 5.41 35.01
CA VAL A 483 8.09 5.01 34.02
C VAL A 483 6.74 4.91 34.71
N VAL A 484 5.73 5.59 34.15
CA VAL A 484 4.34 5.50 34.60
C VAL A 484 3.47 5.13 33.41
N LEU A 485 2.64 4.10 33.57
CA LEU A 485 1.69 3.66 32.55
C LEU A 485 0.30 4.21 32.87
N TYR A 486 -0.43 4.60 31.82
CA TYR A 486 -1.82 5.01 31.88
C TYR A 486 -2.64 4.24 30.83
N ASP A 487 -3.81 3.76 31.23
CA ASP A 487 -4.76 3.09 30.35
C ASP A 487 -5.85 4.11 29.94
N ALA A 488 -5.82 4.52 28.68
CA ALA A 488 -6.72 5.53 28.12
C ALA A 488 -8.19 5.07 28.10
N ASP A 489 -8.45 3.76 28.08
CA ASP A 489 -9.79 3.18 28.03
C ASP A 489 -10.48 3.16 29.39
N THR A 490 -9.71 3.33 30.45
CA THR A 490 -10.27 3.53 31.78
C THR A 490 -10.67 4.98 31.97
N ARG A 491 -11.94 5.23 32.35
CA ARG A 491 -12.42 6.57 32.77
C ARG A 491 -11.75 7.08 34.06
N ASP A 492 -10.73 6.40 34.57
CA ASP A 492 -10.05 6.66 35.82
C ASP A 492 -8.57 6.96 35.52
N THR A 493 -8.10 8.18 35.85
CA THR A 493 -6.73 8.63 35.61
C THR A 493 -5.70 8.01 36.56
N THR A 494 -5.88 6.75 36.95
CA THR A 494 -5.05 6.10 37.97
C THR A 494 -3.72 5.66 37.35
N GLN A 495 -2.62 6.15 37.91
CA GLN A 495 -1.27 5.74 37.54
C GLN A 495 -1.05 4.26 37.84
N LEU A 496 -0.63 3.49 36.84
CA LEU A 496 -0.34 2.07 36.96
C LEU A 496 1.17 1.85 37.10
N GLN A 497 1.54 0.82 37.86
CA GLN A 497 2.95 0.46 38.07
C GLN A 497 3.43 -0.50 36.98
N PRO A 498 4.52 -0.20 36.26
CA PRO A 498 5.04 -1.06 35.21
C PRO A 498 5.80 -2.27 35.77
N ILE A 499 5.83 -3.34 35.00
CA ILE A 499 6.80 -4.44 35.11
C ILE A 499 7.67 -4.49 33.85
N LEU A 500 8.93 -4.90 33.99
CA LEU A 500 9.86 -5.05 32.88
C LEU A 500 9.52 -6.32 32.09
N ALA A 501 9.05 -6.17 30.85
CA ALA A 501 8.84 -7.28 29.92
C ALA A 501 10.16 -7.73 29.30
N TYR A 502 10.97 -6.76 28.86
CA TYR A 502 12.33 -6.97 28.37
C TYR A 502 13.17 -5.72 28.59
N GLY A 503 14.49 -5.90 28.61
CA GLY A 503 15.45 -4.82 28.67
C GLY A 503 16.87 -5.37 28.65
N PRO A 504 17.89 -4.51 28.60
CA PRO A 504 19.28 -4.93 28.68
C PRO A 504 19.57 -5.66 29.99
N GLU A 505 20.60 -6.51 29.97
CA GLU A 505 21.07 -7.20 31.17
C GLU A 505 21.42 -6.21 32.29
N GLY A 506 20.99 -6.52 33.53
CA GLY A 506 21.25 -5.67 34.70
C GLY A 506 20.24 -4.53 34.91
N THR A 507 19.14 -4.50 34.16
CA THR A 507 18.02 -3.58 34.41
C THR A 507 17.18 -4.07 35.59
N ASP A 508 16.93 -3.21 36.56
CA ASP A 508 16.04 -3.45 37.69
C ASP A 508 14.95 -2.35 37.76
N ILE A 509 13.74 -2.70 38.22
CA ILE A 509 12.68 -1.72 38.53
C ILE A 509 12.48 -1.67 40.05
N THR A 510 12.58 -0.49 40.63
CA THR A 510 12.35 -0.25 42.05
C THR A 510 10.85 -0.29 42.39
N SER A 511 10.52 -0.41 43.68
CA SER A 511 9.12 -0.49 44.14
C SER A 511 8.28 0.78 43.91
N ASP A 512 8.91 1.87 43.51
CA ASP A 512 8.30 3.16 43.15
C ASP A 512 8.26 3.42 41.63
N GLY A 513 8.65 2.43 40.81
CA GLY A 513 8.57 2.51 39.34
C GLY A 513 9.76 3.17 38.67
N ALA A 514 10.89 3.35 39.39
CA ALA A 514 12.13 3.83 38.79
C ALA A 514 12.92 2.65 38.20
N VAL A 515 13.35 2.82 36.96
CA VAL A 515 14.27 1.93 36.27
C VAL A 515 15.68 2.29 36.70
N GLU A 516 16.45 1.31 37.17
CA GLU A 516 17.88 1.45 37.44
C GLU A 516 18.65 0.52 36.51
N TRP A 517 19.59 1.07 35.75
CA TRP A 517 20.38 0.33 34.77
C TRP A 517 21.79 0.92 34.66
N THR A 518 22.80 0.10 34.38
CA THR A 518 24.16 0.57 34.07
C THR A 518 24.44 0.35 32.60
N ALA A 519 24.77 1.42 31.88
CA ALA A 519 25.05 1.32 30.45
C ALA A 519 26.27 0.44 30.20
N ALA A 520 26.10 -0.62 29.40
CA ALA A 520 27.22 -1.41 28.92
C ALA A 520 27.88 -0.73 27.72
N ALA A 521 29.18 -0.97 27.52
CA ALA A 521 29.85 -0.60 26.28
C ALA A 521 29.21 -1.39 25.12
N GLN A 522 28.96 -0.70 24.01
CA GLN A 522 28.33 -1.27 22.82
C GLN A 522 29.33 -1.34 21.66
N LEU A 523 29.04 -2.19 20.68
CA LEU A 523 29.86 -2.32 19.46
C LEU A 523 29.89 -1.03 18.63
N PHE A 524 28.78 -0.30 18.60
CA PHE A 524 28.66 0.98 17.93
C PHE A 524 28.86 2.13 18.92
N ASN A 525 29.46 3.23 18.45
CA ASN A 525 29.66 4.44 19.26
C ASN A 525 28.34 5.10 19.68
N SER A 526 27.27 4.88 18.91
CA SER A 526 25.91 5.28 19.21
C SER A 526 24.94 4.13 19.00
N THR A 527 24.08 3.91 20.00
CA THR A 527 23.03 2.88 19.97
C THR A 527 21.75 3.38 20.60
N LYS A 528 20.63 2.89 20.10
CA LYS A 528 19.30 2.99 20.72
C LYS A 528 19.09 1.73 21.53
N VAL A 529 18.89 1.87 22.84
CA VAL A 529 18.69 0.75 23.77
C VAL A 529 17.23 0.68 24.16
N HIS A 530 16.64 -0.51 24.06
CA HIS A 530 15.20 -0.72 24.16
C HIS A 530 14.79 -1.35 25.50
N PHE A 531 13.72 -0.83 26.08
CA PHE A 531 13.11 -1.29 27.33
C PHE A 531 11.61 -1.48 27.13
N GLY A 532 11.13 -2.72 27.29
CA GLY A 532 9.72 -3.04 27.18
C GLY A 532 9.05 -3.06 28.54
N PHE A 533 7.97 -2.30 28.71
CA PHE A 533 7.18 -2.25 29.94
C PHE A 533 5.76 -2.75 29.69
N MET A 534 5.19 -3.45 30.68
CA MET A 534 3.81 -3.93 30.63
C MET A 534 3.17 -3.92 32.03
N LEU A 535 1.90 -4.28 32.14
CA LEU A 535 1.18 -4.40 33.41
C LEU A 535 1.28 -5.82 34.01
N GLU A 536 1.14 -5.92 35.34
CA GLU A 536 1.29 -7.18 36.10
C GLU A 536 0.24 -8.26 35.71
N ASP A 537 -0.94 -7.84 35.28
CA ASP A 537 -2.02 -8.70 34.79
C ASP A 537 -1.81 -9.20 33.35
N GLY A 538 -0.73 -8.79 32.69
CA GLY A 538 -0.48 -9.05 31.28
C GLY A 538 -1.02 -7.93 30.40
N GLY A 539 -0.60 -7.86 29.14
CA GLY A 539 -1.09 -6.84 28.22
C GLY A 539 -0.10 -6.51 27.12
N GLU A 540 -0.39 -5.42 26.41
CA GLU A 540 0.51 -4.84 25.42
C GLU A 540 1.82 -4.37 26.08
N VAL A 541 2.94 -4.56 25.39
CA VAL A 541 4.25 -4.10 25.84
C VAL A 541 4.53 -2.76 25.18
N THR A 542 4.78 -1.74 25.98
CA THR A 542 5.25 -0.46 25.45
C THR A 542 6.77 -0.42 25.43
N ASP A 543 7.34 -0.18 24.25
CA ASP A 543 8.77 0.01 24.05
C ASP A 543 9.20 1.45 24.38
N VAL A 544 10.30 1.57 25.12
CA VAL A 544 10.94 2.84 25.48
C VAL A 544 12.39 2.77 25.03
N VAL A 545 12.82 3.79 24.31
CA VAL A 545 14.18 3.87 23.77
C VAL A 545 15.01 4.87 24.56
N VAL A 546 16.22 4.48 24.93
CA VAL A 546 17.25 5.35 25.52
C VAL A 546 18.45 5.39 24.57
N ASN A 547 18.89 6.58 24.18
CA ASN A 547 20.09 6.75 23.36
C ASN A 547 21.34 6.64 24.23
N VAL A 548 22.29 5.82 23.81
CA VAL A 548 23.52 5.53 24.56
C VAL A 548 24.70 5.86 23.66
N ARG A 549 25.56 6.76 24.15
CA ARG A 549 26.82 7.10 23.49
C ARG A 549 27.95 6.51 24.30
N SER A 550 28.65 5.56 23.72
CA SER A 550 29.83 5.01 24.37
C SER A 550 30.98 5.99 24.19
N ALA A 551 31.28 6.79 25.22
CA ALA A 551 32.36 7.79 25.19
C ALA A 551 33.74 7.22 24.83
N ASP A 552 33.94 5.91 25.01
CA ASP A 552 35.17 5.18 24.69
C ASP A 552 35.08 4.32 23.41
N ALA A 553 33.92 4.26 22.73
CA ALA A 553 33.78 3.44 21.51
C ALA A 553 34.11 4.26 20.27
N ALA A 554 35.03 3.75 19.45
CA ALA A 554 35.37 4.33 18.17
C ALA A 554 34.17 4.28 17.20
N MET A 555 34.07 5.26 16.30
CA MET A 555 33.18 5.12 15.15
C MET A 555 33.51 3.84 14.37
N PRO A 556 32.50 3.16 13.78
CA PRO A 556 32.76 2.08 12.84
C PRO A 556 33.71 2.56 11.73
N ILE A 557 34.73 1.76 11.43
CA ILE A 557 35.55 2.02 10.25
C ILE A 557 34.74 1.58 9.03
N ALA A 558 34.30 2.55 8.25
CA ALA A 558 33.66 2.31 6.96
C ALA A 558 34.62 2.68 5.82
N ARG A 559 34.62 1.89 4.74
CA ARG A 559 35.33 2.19 3.49
C ARG A 559 34.53 1.81 2.26
N SER A 560 34.74 2.53 1.17
CA SER A 560 34.22 2.21 -0.17
C SER A 560 35.37 2.13 -1.19
N GLY A 561 35.05 2.14 -2.49
CA GLY A 561 35.98 2.65 -3.50
C GLY A 561 36.14 4.17 -3.40
N ILE A 562 37.05 4.73 -4.20
CA ILE A 562 37.09 6.18 -4.41
C ILE A 562 36.03 6.50 -5.46
N GLU A 563 35.16 7.43 -5.12
CA GLU A 563 33.99 7.78 -5.91
C GLU A 563 34.03 9.26 -6.21
N VAL A 564 33.25 9.70 -7.17
CA VAL A 564 33.34 11.05 -7.70
C VAL A 564 32.05 11.84 -7.47
N PRO A 565 32.13 13.16 -7.30
CA PRO A 565 30.96 14.01 -7.19
C PRO A 565 30.16 14.03 -8.49
N TYR A 566 28.84 14.04 -8.40
CA TYR A 566 27.90 14.23 -9.52
C TYR A 566 27.38 15.67 -9.62
N SER A 567 27.61 16.48 -8.58
CA SER A 567 27.32 17.92 -8.55
C SER A 567 28.60 18.72 -8.35
N ASP A 568 28.59 19.99 -8.76
CA ASP A 568 29.68 20.91 -8.43
C ASP A 568 29.59 21.36 -6.95
N ARG A 569 30.63 22.04 -6.46
CA ARG A 569 30.77 22.47 -5.05
C ARG A 569 30.65 21.37 -4.00
N SER A 570 30.94 20.13 -4.41
CA SER A 570 30.85 18.95 -3.56
C SER A 570 32.22 18.35 -3.25
N THR A 571 33.29 19.10 -3.54
CA THR A 571 34.68 18.76 -3.23
C THR A 571 35.34 20.01 -2.67
N HIS A 572 36.01 19.90 -1.52
CA HIS A 572 36.71 20.99 -0.85
C HIS A 572 38.05 20.49 -0.31
N VAL A 573 39.04 21.38 -0.23
CA VAL A 573 40.30 21.11 0.48
C VAL A 573 40.25 21.83 1.82
N GLY A 574 40.43 21.11 2.92
CA GLY A 574 40.33 21.66 4.28
C GLY A 574 40.86 20.74 5.35
N ASN A 575 41.09 21.29 6.54
CA ASN A 575 41.54 20.54 7.72
C ASN A 575 40.32 20.08 8.53
N PHE A 576 39.89 18.83 8.38
CA PHE A 576 38.82 18.24 9.19
C PHE A 576 39.39 17.20 10.16
N LEU A 577 40.39 16.43 9.73
CA LEU A 577 40.97 15.37 10.56
C LEU A 577 42.07 15.98 11.45
N VAL A 578 41.78 16.13 12.75
CA VAL A 578 42.57 16.86 13.76
C VAL A 578 44.08 16.56 13.76
N ALA A 579 44.51 15.38 13.33
CA ALA A 579 45.90 14.95 13.42
C ALA A 579 46.80 15.31 12.22
N ASP A 580 46.27 15.84 11.12
CA ASP A 580 46.59 15.13 9.88
C ASP A 580 46.73 15.95 8.57
N GLY A 581 46.87 17.28 8.64
CA GLY A 581 47.17 18.13 7.47
C GLY A 581 45.91 18.52 6.69
N MET A 582 46.04 18.95 5.43
CA MET A 582 44.87 19.23 4.59
C MET A 582 44.29 17.91 4.05
N GLU A 583 42.97 17.84 3.97
CA GLU A 583 42.23 16.74 3.36
C GLU A 583 41.40 17.21 2.17
N ILE A 584 41.09 16.27 1.27
CA ILE A 584 40.06 16.46 0.25
C ILE A 584 38.75 15.91 0.81
N ILE A 585 37.80 16.77 1.16
CA ILE A 585 36.47 16.39 1.61
C ILE A 585 35.53 16.36 0.42
N THR A 586 34.93 15.20 0.14
CA THR A 586 34.08 15.03 -1.03
C THR A 586 32.97 14.00 -0.81
N THR A 587 32.04 13.95 -1.76
CA THR A 587 30.89 13.05 -1.77
C THR A 587 30.65 12.51 -3.17
N ASP A 588 29.95 11.39 -3.28
CA ASP A 588 29.40 10.91 -4.55
C ASP A 588 28.06 11.57 -4.94
N ASN A 589 27.60 12.56 -4.15
CA ASN A 589 26.27 13.16 -4.20
C ASN A 589 25.12 12.14 -4.13
N LYS A 590 25.41 10.96 -3.58
CA LYS A 590 24.41 9.96 -3.19
C LYS A 590 24.48 9.89 -1.68
N GLN A 591 25.10 8.87 -1.09
CA GLN A 591 25.07 8.67 0.36
C GLN A 591 26.45 8.72 1.01
N ARG A 592 27.53 8.74 0.21
CA ARG A 592 28.89 8.61 0.73
C ARG A 592 29.51 9.98 0.90
N LEU A 593 30.08 10.21 2.09
CA LEU A 593 30.89 11.36 2.45
C LEU A 593 32.23 10.84 2.96
N PHE A 594 33.33 11.30 2.37
CA PHE A 594 34.65 10.81 2.71
C PHE A 594 35.73 11.88 2.58
N ALA A 595 36.83 11.64 3.30
CA ALA A 595 38.06 12.42 3.24
C ALA A 595 39.14 11.60 2.53
N LEU A 596 39.76 12.19 1.51
CA LEU A 596 40.88 11.62 0.77
C LEU A 596 42.19 12.31 1.13
N LYS A 597 43.27 11.55 1.02
CA LYS A 597 44.66 12.01 1.17
C LYS A 597 45.55 11.45 0.09
N THR A 598 46.70 12.08 -0.07
CA THR A 598 47.76 11.61 -0.96
C THR A 598 48.89 10.93 -0.17
N ASP A 599 49.54 9.95 -0.79
CA ASP A 599 50.85 9.47 -0.34
C ASP A 599 51.77 9.13 -1.52
N GLU A 600 53.08 9.09 -1.26
CA GLU A 600 54.11 8.89 -2.29
C GLU A 600 53.98 7.54 -3.04
N ASP A 601 53.30 6.53 -2.47
CA ASP A 601 53.29 5.14 -2.95
C ASP A 601 51.99 4.74 -3.68
N SER A 602 50.84 5.32 -3.31
CA SER A 602 49.49 4.92 -3.76
C SER A 602 48.72 6.02 -4.49
N GLY A 603 49.28 7.23 -4.58
CA GLY A 603 48.62 8.37 -5.22
C GLY A 603 47.57 8.97 -4.29
N VAL A 604 46.37 8.40 -4.26
CA VAL A 604 45.23 8.85 -3.44
C VAL A 604 44.59 7.69 -2.68
N TYR A 605 44.21 7.91 -1.42
CA TYR A 605 43.51 6.92 -0.59
C TYR A 605 42.44 7.57 0.32
N GLN A 606 41.46 6.76 0.74
CA GLN A 606 40.41 7.18 1.65
C GLN A 606 40.91 7.09 3.11
N ALA A 607 41.12 8.25 3.75
CA ALA A 607 41.57 8.36 5.13
C ALA A 607 40.40 8.20 6.12
N TRP A 608 39.22 8.69 5.74
CA TRP A 608 38.00 8.62 6.54
C TRP A 608 36.76 8.54 5.65
N MET A 609 35.70 7.92 6.14
CA MET A 609 34.37 7.93 5.54
C MET A 609 33.33 7.91 6.65
N TYR A 610 32.30 8.76 6.54
CA TYR A 610 31.21 8.77 7.50
C TYR A 610 30.45 7.43 7.43
N PRO A 611 30.25 6.70 8.55
CA PRO A 611 29.73 5.32 8.50
C PRO A 611 28.21 5.21 8.52
N TYR A 612 27.47 6.32 8.63
CA TYR A 612 26.02 6.32 8.81
C TYR A 612 25.32 7.09 7.70
N SER A 613 24.02 6.91 7.56
CA SER A 613 23.20 7.82 6.75
C SER A 613 23.20 9.22 7.37
N ILE A 614 23.19 10.26 6.53
CA ILE A 614 23.16 11.66 6.97
C ILE A 614 21.76 12.04 7.44
N SER A 615 20.72 11.69 6.67
CA SER A 615 19.34 11.91 7.07
C SER A 615 18.77 10.70 7.81
N GLU A 616 17.60 10.89 8.43
CA GLU A 616 16.91 9.81 9.15
C GLU A 616 16.36 8.75 8.19
N SER A 617 16.23 9.07 6.89
CA SER A 617 15.80 8.15 5.83
C SER A 617 17.01 7.69 5.03
N SER A 618 17.30 6.38 5.01
CA SER A 618 18.53 5.87 4.39
C SER A 618 18.55 5.83 2.86
N GLY A 619 17.81 6.74 2.22
CA GLY A 619 17.68 6.90 0.76
C GLY A 619 18.00 8.31 0.25
N ASP A 620 18.17 9.31 1.12
CA ASP A 620 18.39 10.68 0.66
C ASP A 620 19.79 10.88 0.07
N ASN A 621 19.81 11.59 -1.06
CA ASN A 621 21.05 11.98 -1.71
C ASN A 621 21.65 13.22 -1.03
N ILE A 622 22.97 13.29 -0.93
CA ILE A 622 23.72 14.47 -0.55
C ILE A 622 23.65 15.45 -1.71
N VAL A 623 22.98 16.58 -1.48
CA VAL A 623 22.87 17.68 -2.45
C VAL A 623 24.22 18.35 -2.62
N GLN A 624 24.86 18.69 -1.50
CA GLN A 624 26.12 19.42 -1.49
C GLN A 624 26.79 19.27 -0.11
N VAL A 625 28.12 19.46 -0.07
CA VAL A 625 28.91 19.56 1.16
C VAL A 625 29.67 20.88 1.17
N ALA A 626 29.98 21.41 2.34
CA ALA A 626 30.84 22.57 2.53
C ALA A 626 31.60 22.48 3.84
N LEU A 627 32.68 23.25 3.96
CA LEU A 627 33.47 23.35 5.18
C LEU A 627 33.29 24.74 5.79
N ALA A 628 33.14 24.79 7.11
CA ALA A 628 33.20 26.04 7.86
C ALA A 628 33.66 25.76 9.29
N ASN A 629 34.44 26.67 9.85
CA ASN A 629 34.80 26.63 11.26
C ASN A 629 33.68 27.29 12.08
N LEU A 630 32.98 26.49 12.88
CA LEU A 630 31.78 26.88 13.63
C LEU A 630 32.03 27.03 15.13
N ASP A 631 33.17 26.54 15.64
CA ASP A 631 33.52 26.59 17.07
C ASP A 631 34.84 27.31 17.42
N ASP A 632 35.48 27.96 16.44
CA ASP A 632 36.73 28.73 16.54
C ASP A 632 37.94 27.86 16.95
N ASP A 633 37.98 26.60 16.51
CA ASP A 633 39.13 25.71 16.65
C ASP A 633 40.08 25.73 15.41
N GLU A 634 41.05 24.83 15.28
CA GLU A 634 41.95 24.80 14.10
C GLU A 634 41.39 23.93 12.94
N SER A 635 40.35 23.16 13.22
CA SER A 635 39.64 22.30 12.27
C SER A 635 38.44 23.06 11.68
N SER A 636 37.89 22.51 10.60
CA SER A 636 36.64 22.96 10.01
C SER A 636 35.62 21.85 10.10
N GLU A 637 34.37 22.20 10.38
CA GLU A 637 33.26 21.27 10.41
C GLU A 637 32.71 21.03 9.01
N ILE A 638 32.12 19.85 8.81
CA ILE A 638 31.46 19.51 7.55
C ILE A 638 29.98 19.86 7.65
N LEU A 639 29.53 20.77 6.80
CA LEU A 639 28.11 20.99 6.55
C LEU A 639 27.65 20.10 5.40
N VAL A 640 26.55 19.38 5.59
CA VAL A 640 25.98 18.46 4.61
C VAL A 640 24.53 18.81 4.36
N ALA A 641 24.17 19.12 3.12
CA ALA A 641 22.79 19.35 2.71
C ALA A 641 22.21 18.09 2.07
N THR A 642 21.02 17.71 2.51
CA THR A 642 20.14 16.70 1.89
C THR A 642 18.83 17.38 1.47
N PRO A 643 17.95 16.74 0.68
CA PRO A 643 16.69 17.35 0.27
C PRO A 643 15.82 17.82 1.45
N ASP A 644 15.88 17.14 2.59
CA ASP A 644 15.04 17.36 3.78
C ASP A 644 15.65 18.29 4.84
N GLY A 645 16.97 18.51 4.83
CA GLY A 645 17.62 19.31 5.87
C GLY A 645 19.09 19.62 5.67
N LEU A 646 19.63 20.41 6.60
CA LEU A 646 21.06 20.73 6.69
C LEU A 646 21.62 20.16 7.99
N TYR A 647 22.78 19.52 7.89
CA TYR A 647 23.44 18.78 8.95
C TYR A 647 24.87 19.29 9.15
N VAL A 648 25.37 19.18 10.38
CA VAL A 648 26.76 19.47 10.76
C VAL A 648 27.41 18.22 11.32
N ILE A 649 28.62 17.92 10.86
CA ILE A 649 29.52 16.92 11.46
C ILE A 649 30.68 17.69 12.08
N TRP A 650 30.73 17.65 13.42
CA TRP A 650 31.65 18.46 14.21
C TRP A 650 33.11 17.99 14.14
N ASP A 651 33.33 16.68 14.04
CA ASP A 651 34.65 16.06 14.02
C ASP A 651 34.53 14.63 13.48
N GLU A 652 35.65 13.94 13.27
CA GLU A 652 35.69 12.60 12.70
C GLU A 652 35.04 11.50 13.58
N TYR A 653 34.68 11.84 14.83
CA TYR A 653 34.04 10.98 15.83
C TYR A 653 32.60 11.39 16.16
N SER A 654 32.10 12.48 15.58
CA SER A 654 30.78 13.06 15.85
C SER A 654 29.73 12.63 14.83
N LEU A 655 28.52 12.36 15.32
CA LEU A 655 27.36 12.09 14.45
C LEU A 655 26.91 13.37 13.76
N ALA A 656 26.37 13.22 12.54
CA ALA A 656 25.68 14.29 11.83
C ALA A 656 24.50 14.81 12.67
N THR A 657 24.50 16.12 12.93
CA THR A 657 23.48 16.80 13.72
C THR A 657 22.68 17.71 12.81
N ARG A 658 21.36 17.49 12.72
CA ARG A 658 20.46 18.33 11.92
C ARG A 658 20.31 19.72 12.57
N ILE A 659 20.66 20.77 11.85
CA ILE A 659 20.54 22.17 12.31
C ILE A 659 19.39 22.92 11.66
N LEU A 660 18.92 22.49 10.49
CA LEU A 660 17.77 23.06 9.77
C LEU A 660 16.90 21.94 9.16
N THR A 661 15.58 22.16 9.13
CA THR A 661 14.58 21.20 8.60
C THR A 661 13.64 21.90 7.63
N MET A 662 13.28 21.23 6.53
CA MET A 662 12.27 21.71 5.59
C MET A 662 10.86 21.51 6.17
N ALA A 663 10.12 22.61 6.38
CA ALA A 663 8.96 22.66 7.26
C ALA A 663 7.67 21.99 6.74
N ASP A 664 7.56 21.66 5.45
CA ASP A 664 6.31 21.17 4.85
C ASP A 664 6.45 20.04 3.82
N GLY A 665 7.66 19.51 3.61
CA GLY A 665 7.96 18.45 2.63
C GLY A 665 7.65 18.80 1.17
N SER A 666 7.20 20.03 0.87
CA SER A 666 6.82 20.46 -0.48
C SER A 666 7.99 21.06 -1.27
N ASP A 667 8.97 21.62 -0.55
CA ASP A 667 10.21 22.14 -1.08
C ASP A 667 11.41 21.29 -0.62
N SER A 668 12.35 21.05 -1.52
CA SER A 668 13.63 20.39 -1.24
C SER A 668 14.79 21.37 -1.32
N ILE A 669 15.85 21.15 -0.53
CA ILE A 669 17.11 21.88 -0.68
C ILE A 669 17.74 21.50 -2.03
N MET A 670 18.24 22.50 -2.75
CA MET A 670 18.87 22.33 -4.07
C MET A 670 20.36 22.70 -4.09
N GLY A 671 20.79 23.50 -3.12
CA GLY A 671 22.17 23.93 -2.98
C GLY A 671 22.29 24.93 -1.83
N PHE A 672 23.51 25.15 -1.37
CA PHE A 672 23.78 26.13 -0.33
C PHE A 672 25.16 26.76 -0.45
N ALA A 673 25.33 27.90 0.20
CA ALA A 673 26.62 28.54 0.41
C ALA A 673 26.78 28.91 1.88
N VAL A 674 28.01 28.87 2.38
CA VAL A 674 28.36 29.21 3.77
C VAL A 674 29.59 30.11 3.80
N ALA A 675 29.52 31.20 4.57
CA ALA A 675 30.64 32.11 4.84
C ALA A 675 30.29 33.07 5.99
N ASP A 676 31.29 33.66 6.66
CA ASP A 676 31.07 34.84 7.53
C ASP A 676 30.85 36.07 6.64
N ALA A 677 29.58 36.32 6.28
CA ALA A 677 29.21 37.27 5.23
C ALA A 677 29.17 38.71 5.74
N ASP A 678 28.95 38.91 7.04
CA ASP A 678 28.93 40.23 7.67
C ASP A 678 30.20 40.55 8.50
N ASN A 679 31.16 39.62 8.54
CA ASN A 679 32.45 39.71 9.24
C ASN A 679 32.27 39.89 10.76
N ASN A 680 31.35 39.13 11.34
CA ASN A 680 31.04 39.15 12.77
C ASN A 680 31.66 37.98 13.56
N GLY A 681 32.27 37.01 12.87
CA GLY A 681 32.89 35.81 13.43
C GLY A 681 31.97 34.58 13.53
N GLY A 682 30.68 34.72 13.22
CA GLY A 682 29.76 33.61 12.96
C GLY A 682 29.52 33.45 11.46
N VAL A 683 28.94 32.34 11.03
CA VAL A 683 28.71 32.08 9.60
C VAL A 683 27.27 32.30 9.19
N GLU A 684 27.08 32.82 7.98
CA GLU A 684 25.81 32.85 7.27
C GLU A 684 25.69 31.65 6.35
N ILE A 685 24.52 31.01 6.38
CA ILE A 685 24.14 29.87 5.55
C ILE A 685 23.04 30.32 4.61
N ALA A 686 23.35 30.47 3.34
CA ALA A 686 22.38 30.74 2.29
C ALA A 686 21.85 29.42 1.72
N LEU A 687 20.57 29.12 1.90
CA LEU A 687 19.88 27.93 1.40
C LEU A 687 19.03 28.27 0.18
N LEU A 688 19.28 27.58 -0.93
CA LEU A 688 18.41 27.57 -2.10
C LEU A 688 17.47 26.35 -2.02
N SER A 689 16.16 26.60 -2.06
CA SER A 689 15.13 25.57 -1.95
C SER A 689 14.02 25.77 -2.98
N GLY A 690 13.28 24.70 -3.28
CA GLY A 690 12.06 24.77 -4.06
C GLY A 690 11.58 23.41 -4.54
N GLY A 691 10.30 23.30 -4.89
CA GLY A 691 9.72 22.09 -5.46
C GLY A 691 10.14 21.78 -6.92
N TRP A 692 9.64 20.66 -7.44
CA TRP A 692 9.90 20.17 -8.80
C TRP A 692 9.51 21.16 -9.92
N SER A 693 8.51 22.00 -9.68
CA SER A 693 8.07 23.03 -10.61
C SER A 693 7.61 24.25 -9.85
N GLY A 694 8.36 25.35 -9.89
CA GLY A 694 8.00 26.55 -9.16
C GLY A 694 9.13 27.55 -9.03
N ALA A 695 8.77 28.72 -8.49
CA ALA A 695 9.75 29.72 -8.05
C ALA A 695 10.68 29.11 -6.99
N ARG A 696 11.93 29.56 -6.95
CA ARG A 696 12.88 29.16 -5.90
C ARG A 696 12.75 30.08 -4.70
N LYS A 697 13.11 29.58 -3.53
CA LYS A 697 13.25 30.37 -2.31
C LYS A 697 14.71 30.35 -1.87
N LEU A 698 15.28 31.54 -1.72
CA LEU A 698 16.58 31.75 -1.10
C LEU A 698 16.33 32.25 0.33
N THR A 699 16.86 31.55 1.32
CA THR A 699 16.76 31.91 2.74
C THR A 699 18.16 31.92 3.35
N VAL A 700 18.50 32.94 4.12
CA VAL A 700 19.79 33.04 4.81
C VAL A 700 19.59 32.95 6.31
N TYR A 701 20.38 32.08 6.93
CA TYR A 701 20.44 31.90 8.38
C TYR A 701 21.80 32.35 8.89
N SER A 702 21.83 33.14 9.95
CA SER A 702 23.06 33.41 10.70
C SER A 702 23.21 32.36 11.81
N LEU A 703 24.40 31.76 11.92
CA LEU A 703 24.77 30.70 12.86
C LEU A 703 25.93 31.19 13.75
N LEU A 704 25.57 31.80 14.89
CA LEU A 704 26.49 32.15 15.99
C LEU A 704 26.41 31.15 17.15
N GLU A 705 25.20 30.85 17.61
CA GLU A 705 24.91 29.81 18.63
C GLU A 705 23.75 28.92 18.15
N THR A 706 22.73 29.54 17.56
CA THR A 706 21.57 28.87 16.95
C THR A 706 21.29 29.47 15.59
N ALA A 707 20.88 28.67 14.62
CA ALA A 707 20.50 29.16 13.30
C ALA A 707 19.30 30.11 13.38
N THR A 708 19.47 31.34 12.90
CA THR A 708 18.42 32.38 12.91
C THR A 708 18.23 32.96 11.51
N GLU A 709 17.01 32.95 11.00
CA GLU A 709 16.71 33.54 9.68
C GLU A 709 16.94 35.06 9.72
N VAL A 710 17.78 35.57 8.81
CA VAL A 710 18.12 36.99 8.70
C VAL A 710 17.68 37.61 7.36
N PHE A 711 17.44 36.78 6.34
CA PHE A 711 17.01 37.23 5.02
C PHE A 711 16.24 36.13 4.27
N ASP A 712 15.24 36.52 3.49
CA ASP A 712 14.53 35.63 2.58
C ASP A 712 14.13 36.38 1.29
N VAL A 713 14.09 35.66 0.17
CA VAL A 713 13.57 36.16 -1.11
C VAL A 713 13.07 35.02 -2.00
N THR A 714 12.01 35.29 -2.76
CA THR A 714 11.56 34.41 -3.85
C THR A 714 12.27 34.78 -5.16
N LEU A 715 12.89 33.80 -5.79
CA LEU A 715 13.67 33.92 -7.03
C LEU A 715 12.98 33.18 -8.20
N SER A 716 13.53 33.31 -9.40
CA SER A 716 13.01 32.57 -10.56
C SER A 716 13.29 31.07 -10.43
N ASP A 717 12.51 30.27 -11.16
CA ASP A 717 12.72 28.83 -11.33
C ASP A 717 14.04 28.47 -12.03
N THR A 718 14.76 29.45 -12.58
CA THR A 718 16.07 29.31 -13.22
C THR A 718 17.25 29.61 -12.29
N THR A 719 17.00 29.84 -11.01
CA THR A 719 18.09 29.97 -10.02
C THR A 719 18.56 28.56 -9.66
N GLU A 720 19.83 28.28 -9.92
CA GLU A 720 20.44 26.95 -9.74
C GLU A 720 21.66 27.00 -8.81
N GLU A 721 22.32 28.16 -8.68
CA GLU A 721 23.56 28.27 -7.93
C GLU A 721 23.68 29.63 -7.23
N ILE A 722 24.28 29.60 -6.03
CA ILE A 722 24.50 30.75 -5.15
C ILE A 722 25.90 30.69 -4.55
N ILE A 723 26.54 31.85 -4.35
CA ILE A 723 27.88 31.97 -3.77
C ILE A 723 28.02 33.18 -2.85
N PHE A 724 28.95 33.12 -1.91
CA PHE A 724 29.47 34.29 -1.20
C PHE A 724 30.85 34.67 -1.78
N SER A 725 31.10 35.96 -1.97
CA SER A 725 32.37 36.49 -2.47
C SER A 725 32.44 38.01 -2.28
N ASN A 726 33.66 38.56 -2.14
CA ASN A 726 33.85 40.01 -2.00
C ASN A 726 34.06 40.68 -3.36
N VAL A 727 32.99 41.24 -3.91
CA VAL A 727 33.00 41.88 -5.25
C VAL A 727 32.99 43.40 -5.18
N ASP A 728 33.12 43.98 -3.98
CA ASP A 728 33.29 45.41 -3.77
C ASP A 728 34.40 45.75 -2.75
N ALA A 729 34.47 47.03 -2.33
CA ALA A 729 35.61 47.54 -1.58
C ALA A 729 35.44 47.47 -0.06
N ASP A 730 34.34 46.89 0.44
CA ASP A 730 34.07 46.76 1.87
C ASP A 730 34.33 45.32 2.38
N PRO A 731 34.40 45.12 3.71
CA PRO A 731 34.78 43.82 4.26
C PRO A 731 33.67 42.76 4.28
N ALA A 732 32.41 43.12 3.98
CA ALA A 732 31.32 42.16 3.91
C ALA A 732 31.40 41.39 2.58
N LEU A 733 30.91 40.15 2.57
CA LEU A 733 30.80 39.36 1.35
C LEU A 733 29.43 39.58 0.71
N GLU A 734 29.35 39.57 -0.60
CA GLU A 734 28.10 39.59 -1.33
C GLU A 734 27.57 38.16 -1.56
N LEU A 735 26.26 37.98 -1.39
CA LEU A 735 25.53 36.81 -1.87
C LEU A 735 25.11 37.01 -3.32
N ILE A 736 25.67 36.20 -4.22
CA ILE A 736 25.50 36.30 -5.67
C ILE A 736 24.71 35.09 -6.16
N THR A 737 23.75 35.33 -7.06
CA THR A 737 22.95 34.28 -7.68
C THR A 737 23.18 34.22 -9.20
N ASN A 738 23.13 33.02 -9.78
CA ASN A 738 23.30 32.85 -11.23
C ASN A 738 22.27 33.65 -12.07
N ASP A 739 21.04 33.84 -11.55
CA ASP A 739 19.96 34.59 -12.19
C ASP A 739 20.12 36.14 -12.10
N GLY A 740 21.22 36.61 -11.50
CA GLY A 740 21.71 37.99 -11.67
C GLY A 740 21.54 38.91 -10.48
N PHE A 741 21.24 38.40 -9.28
CA PHE A 741 21.17 39.19 -8.06
C PHE A 741 22.51 39.22 -7.33
N VAL A 742 22.78 40.36 -6.68
CA VAL A 742 23.92 40.57 -5.78
C VAL A 742 23.41 41.30 -4.54
N TYR A 743 23.48 40.65 -3.37
CA TYR A 743 23.05 41.18 -2.09
C TYR A 743 24.24 41.38 -1.16
N ASP A 744 24.31 42.53 -0.51
CA ASP A 744 25.30 42.87 0.52
C ASP A 744 25.13 42.00 1.77
N GLY A 745 26.18 41.31 2.24
CA GLY A 745 26.09 40.37 3.37
C GLY A 745 25.79 41.03 4.72
N ALA A 746 26.21 42.27 4.92
CA ALA A 746 25.98 42.99 6.17
C ALA A 746 24.57 43.60 6.28
N THR A 747 23.97 44.00 5.15
CA THR A 747 22.69 44.74 5.13
C THR A 747 21.56 44.02 4.39
N TRP A 748 21.87 42.96 3.67
CA TRP A 748 20.97 42.22 2.76
C TRP A 748 20.29 43.09 1.70
N GLN A 749 20.86 44.26 1.40
CA GLN A 749 20.34 45.12 0.34
C GLN A 749 20.88 44.66 -1.01
N ASN A 750 19.99 44.61 -2.01
CA ASN A 750 20.40 44.39 -3.39
C ASN A 750 21.30 45.53 -3.87
N GLN A 751 22.55 45.21 -4.18
CA GLN A 751 23.52 46.13 -4.77
C GLN A 751 23.45 46.13 -6.30
N TRP A 752 23.10 44.98 -6.91
CA TRP A 752 22.89 44.85 -8.35
C TRP A 752 21.84 43.77 -8.70
N PHE A 753 21.04 44.08 -9.72
CA PHE A 753 20.26 43.11 -10.47
C PHE A 753 20.57 43.24 -11.96
N TYR A 754 21.12 42.18 -12.54
CA TYR A 754 21.34 42.06 -13.98
C TYR A 754 20.28 41.14 -14.58
N GLY A 755 19.16 41.71 -15.05
CA GLY A 755 17.97 40.93 -15.44
C GLY A 755 18.11 39.99 -16.65
N ALA A 756 19.30 39.80 -17.19
CA ALA A 756 19.59 38.71 -18.14
C ALA A 756 20.22 37.48 -17.46
N GLY A 757 20.56 37.55 -16.18
CA GLY A 757 21.35 36.56 -15.45
C GLY A 757 22.85 36.67 -15.74
N PHE A 758 23.68 36.28 -14.77
CA PHE A 758 25.12 36.11 -15.00
C PHE A 758 25.40 34.85 -15.82
N GLY A 759 24.60 33.80 -15.58
CA GLY A 759 24.66 32.50 -16.25
C GLY A 759 23.32 31.78 -16.17
N ARG A 760 23.30 30.51 -16.55
CA ARG A 760 22.12 29.64 -16.41
C ARG A 760 22.37 28.55 -15.39
N GLU A 761 23.47 27.83 -15.51
CA GLU A 761 23.83 26.76 -14.56
C GLU A 761 24.94 27.17 -13.61
N PHE A 762 25.83 28.10 -14.00
CA PHE A 762 27.07 28.34 -13.28
C PHE A 762 27.29 29.81 -12.90
N VAL A 763 27.79 30.04 -11.68
CA VAL A 763 28.34 31.30 -11.19
C VAL A 763 29.55 31.03 -10.28
N ALA A 764 30.63 31.77 -10.47
CA ALA A 764 31.84 31.76 -9.65
C ALA A 764 32.32 33.20 -9.43
N ALA A 765 33.32 33.40 -8.56
CA ALA A 765 33.95 34.68 -8.34
C ALA A 765 35.44 34.54 -8.01
N GLY A 766 36.24 35.54 -8.38
CA GLY A 766 37.68 35.64 -8.10
C GLY A 766 38.30 36.92 -8.67
N ASP A 767 39.45 37.34 -8.17
CA ASP A 767 40.21 38.53 -8.63
C ASP A 767 40.97 38.23 -9.93
N ILE A 768 40.20 38.02 -11.00
CA ILE A 768 40.68 37.61 -12.32
C ILE A 768 41.63 38.65 -12.96
N ASN A 769 41.58 39.92 -12.52
CA ASN A 769 42.37 41.01 -13.10
C ASN A 769 43.49 41.56 -12.18
N GLY A 770 43.55 41.08 -10.93
CA GLY A 770 44.57 41.41 -9.94
C GLY A 770 44.46 42.83 -9.37
N ASP A 771 43.25 43.40 -9.30
CA ASP A 771 43.03 44.75 -8.74
C ASP A 771 42.60 44.76 -7.27
N GLY A 772 42.43 43.57 -6.67
CA GLY A 772 42.05 43.34 -5.29
C GLY A 772 40.53 43.33 -5.06
N LEU A 773 39.71 43.31 -6.11
CA LEU A 773 38.26 43.11 -6.07
C LEU A 773 37.91 41.86 -6.87
N GLU A 774 37.05 40.99 -6.35
CA GLU A 774 36.64 39.82 -7.13
C GLU A 774 35.64 40.21 -8.23
N GLU A 775 35.77 39.56 -9.38
CA GLU A 775 34.79 39.63 -10.46
C GLU A 775 33.81 38.48 -10.39
N ILE A 776 32.58 38.73 -10.86
CA ILE A 776 31.55 37.69 -11.01
C ILE A 776 31.76 36.99 -12.37
N ILE A 777 31.93 35.68 -12.37
CA ILE A 777 32.00 34.84 -13.56
C ILE A 777 30.69 34.07 -13.69
N GLY A 778 30.04 34.15 -14.85
CA GLY A 778 28.82 33.40 -15.13
C GLY A 778 28.91 32.58 -16.40
N GLY A 779 28.30 31.39 -16.39
CA GLY A 779 28.36 30.45 -17.51
C GLY A 779 27.06 29.69 -17.73
N SER A 780 26.99 29.03 -18.88
CA SER A 780 25.95 28.04 -19.19
C SER A 780 26.58 26.79 -19.77
N SER A 781 25.95 25.64 -19.61
CA SER A 781 26.54 24.39 -20.12
C SER A 781 26.79 24.42 -21.63
N TRP A 782 25.97 25.15 -22.38
CA TRP A 782 26.05 25.26 -23.84
C TRP A 782 26.14 26.71 -24.31
N GLY A 783 27.01 27.52 -23.71
CA GLY A 783 27.20 28.91 -24.09
C GLY A 783 28.43 29.59 -23.48
N ASP A 784 28.66 30.83 -23.89
CA ASP A 784 29.83 31.62 -23.50
C ASP A 784 29.93 31.80 -21.98
N ILE A 785 31.17 31.83 -21.49
CA ILE A 785 31.50 32.24 -20.13
C ILE A 785 31.82 33.74 -20.15
N LYS A 786 31.31 34.49 -19.16
CA LYS A 786 31.46 35.96 -19.09
C LYS A 786 31.92 36.39 -17.71
N VAL A 787 32.78 37.39 -17.69
CA VAL A 787 33.33 38.00 -16.47
C VAL A 787 32.73 39.41 -16.32
N TYR A 788 32.18 39.71 -15.15
CA TYR A 788 31.48 40.95 -14.85
C TYR A 788 32.11 41.63 -13.64
N SER A 789 32.29 42.93 -13.73
CA SER A 789 32.74 43.75 -12.59
C SER A 789 31.54 44.44 -11.95
N LEU A 790 31.33 44.25 -10.64
CA LEU A 790 30.27 44.92 -9.90
C LEU A 790 30.52 46.45 -9.84
N ALA A 791 31.79 46.86 -9.68
CA ALA A 791 32.18 48.26 -9.63
C ALA A 791 31.80 49.03 -10.92
N THR A 792 31.93 48.40 -12.09
CA THR A 792 31.58 49.01 -13.37
C THR A 792 30.18 48.64 -13.88
N LYS A 793 29.59 47.55 -13.35
CA LYS A 793 28.35 46.90 -13.84
C LYS A 793 28.42 46.57 -15.33
N GLN A 794 29.58 46.12 -15.78
CA GLN A 794 29.87 45.77 -17.18
C GLN A 794 30.58 44.43 -17.27
N THR A 795 30.38 43.76 -18.41
CA THR A 795 31.21 42.62 -18.81
C THR A 795 32.61 43.12 -19.19
N ILE A 796 33.65 42.55 -18.60
CA ILE A 796 35.05 42.93 -18.86
C ILE A 796 35.79 41.90 -19.74
N ALA A 797 35.36 40.63 -19.71
CA ALA A 797 35.90 39.57 -20.57
C ALA A 797 34.81 38.57 -20.99
N THR A 798 35.06 37.84 -22.08
CA THR A 798 34.18 36.78 -22.59
C THR A 798 35.04 35.65 -23.17
N LEU A 799 34.69 34.41 -22.83
CA LEU A 799 35.30 33.20 -23.35
C LEU A 799 34.22 32.39 -24.08
N GLU A 800 34.44 32.16 -25.38
CA GLU A 800 33.63 31.22 -26.14
C GLU A 800 34.00 29.79 -25.69
N ASN A 801 33.15 29.17 -24.87
CA ASN A 801 33.20 27.74 -24.56
C ASN A 801 31.82 27.13 -24.86
N PHE A 802 31.78 25.92 -25.43
CA PHE A 802 30.50 25.36 -25.88
C PHE A 802 29.95 24.25 -24.97
N ASN A 803 30.73 23.75 -24.02
CA ASN A 803 30.40 22.56 -23.22
C ASN A 803 30.90 22.68 -21.77
N THR A 804 30.67 23.80 -21.10
CA THR A 804 31.10 24.04 -19.71
C THR A 804 30.37 23.11 -18.72
N CYS A 805 31.11 22.45 -17.84
CA CYS A 805 30.59 21.54 -16.82
C CYS A 805 30.81 22.03 -15.40
N SER A 806 31.91 22.74 -15.19
CA SER A 806 32.34 23.25 -13.90
C SER A 806 33.13 24.53 -14.11
N LEU A 807 32.99 25.47 -13.18
CA LEU A 807 33.70 26.76 -13.15
C LEU A 807 34.20 27.02 -11.74
N LEU A 808 35.47 27.41 -11.63
CA LEU A 808 36.09 27.89 -10.39
C LEU A 808 37.07 29.00 -10.75
N ALA A 809 37.23 29.98 -9.88
CA ALA A 809 38.29 30.99 -10.01
C ALA A 809 39.09 30.98 -8.71
N GLU A 810 40.38 30.68 -8.82
CA GLU A 810 41.32 30.49 -7.71
C GLU A 810 42.72 30.78 -8.24
N ASN A 811 43.60 31.25 -7.38
CA ASN A 811 45.01 31.39 -7.72
C ASN A 811 45.68 30.02 -7.72
N VAL A 812 46.13 29.57 -8.90
CA VAL A 812 46.80 28.27 -9.07
C VAL A 812 48.25 28.42 -9.47
N ASP A 813 48.77 29.66 -9.43
CA ASP A 813 50.16 29.95 -9.73
C ASP A 813 50.81 30.83 -8.65
N ASN A 814 51.89 31.52 -8.98
CA ASN A 814 52.69 32.31 -8.03
C ASN A 814 52.52 33.82 -8.25
N ASP A 815 51.43 34.25 -8.88
CA ASP A 815 51.05 35.64 -9.04
C ASP A 815 49.91 36.06 -8.08
N SER A 816 49.30 37.23 -8.29
CA SER A 816 48.28 37.77 -7.38
C SER A 816 46.89 37.81 -7.97
N ALA A 817 46.73 37.47 -9.25
CA ALA A 817 45.44 37.33 -9.91
C ALA A 817 45.00 35.87 -9.82
N ASP A 818 43.68 35.66 -9.85
CA ASP A 818 43.12 34.32 -9.88
C ASP A 818 43.00 33.81 -11.33
N GLU A 819 43.20 32.51 -11.53
CA GLU A 819 42.92 31.85 -12.79
C GLU A 819 41.48 31.38 -12.86
N LEU A 820 40.83 31.60 -14.00
CA LEU A 820 39.56 30.93 -14.30
C LEU A 820 39.82 29.48 -14.74
N LEU A 821 39.42 28.53 -13.92
CA LEU A 821 39.38 27.11 -14.23
C LEU A 821 38.06 26.74 -14.90
N VAL A 822 38.15 26.09 -16.06
CA VAL A 822 37.00 25.61 -16.83
C VAL A 822 37.12 24.12 -17.08
N GLY A 823 36.15 23.35 -16.61
CA GLY A 823 36.01 21.94 -16.90
C GLY A 823 34.94 21.66 -17.97
N ASP A 824 35.26 20.79 -18.92
CA ASP A 824 34.35 20.41 -20.01
C ASP A 824 33.37 19.27 -19.64
N CYS A 825 32.15 19.28 -20.19
CA CYS A 825 31.04 18.33 -19.90
C CYS A 825 31.23 16.94 -20.51
N GLN A 826 32.01 16.86 -21.58
CA GLN A 826 32.16 15.64 -22.38
C GLN A 826 33.62 15.19 -22.37
N TRP A 827 34.08 14.52 -23.43
CA TRP A 827 35.51 14.46 -23.69
C TRP A 827 36.04 15.87 -23.92
N GLY A 828 37.02 16.28 -23.13
CA GLY A 828 37.56 17.63 -23.19
C GLY A 828 38.74 17.79 -22.25
N ASN A 829 38.90 19.00 -21.75
CA ASN A 829 39.99 19.36 -20.88
C ASN A 829 39.51 20.09 -19.62
N ILE A 830 40.35 20.07 -18.58
CA ILE A 830 40.43 21.15 -17.60
C ILE A 830 41.39 22.19 -18.16
N SER A 831 40.99 23.46 -18.17
CA SER A 831 41.82 24.56 -18.69
C SER A 831 41.81 25.74 -17.72
N ALA A 832 42.99 26.30 -17.46
CA ALA A 832 43.14 27.55 -16.74
C ALA A 832 43.29 28.73 -17.70
N TYR A 833 42.72 29.87 -17.35
CA TYR A 833 42.78 31.09 -18.12
C TYR A 833 43.08 32.30 -17.23
N SER A 834 44.06 33.10 -17.61
CA SER A 834 44.32 34.40 -16.98
C SER A 834 43.80 35.55 -17.85
N GLU A 835 43.45 36.67 -17.23
CA GLU A 835 43.03 37.87 -17.94
C GLU A 835 44.24 38.64 -18.46
N VAL A 836 44.23 38.93 -19.76
CA VAL A 836 45.23 39.80 -20.37
C VAL A 836 44.58 40.79 -21.33
N ASN A 837 44.43 42.03 -20.86
CA ASN A 837 43.89 43.17 -21.62
C ASN A 837 42.45 42.96 -22.11
N GLY A 838 41.55 42.52 -21.24
CA GLY A 838 40.13 42.28 -21.51
C GLY A 838 39.83 40.95 -22.21
N ASN A 839 40.78 40.02 -22.23
CA ASN A 839 40.61 38.71 -22.86
C ASN A 839 41.14 37.61 -21.94
N LEU A 840 40.40 36.51 -21.85
CA LEU A 840 40.84 35.29 -21.17
C LEU A 840 41.76 34.50 -22.10
N ILE A 841 43.01 34.26 -21.67
CA ILE A 841 44.02 33.52 -22.44
C ILE A 841 44.34 32.23 -21.69
N SER A 842 44.29 31.09 -22.38
CA SER A 842 44.63 29.80 -21.77
C SER A 842 46.11 29.76 -21.37
N GLU A 843 46.33 29.54 -20.08
CA GLU A 843 47.59 29.30 -19.40
C GLU A 843 48.12 27.91 -19.76
N TRP A 844 47.29 26.91 -19.43
CA TRP A 844 47.52 25.51 -19.65
C TRP A 844 46.18 24.80 -19.82
N SER A 845 46.26 23.55 -20.28
CA SER A 845 45.10 22.68 -20.47
C SER A 845 45.54 21.23 -20.35
N ILE A 846 44.77 20.41 -19.65
CA ILE A 846 45.01 18.98 -19.46
C ILE A 846 43.73 18.19 -19.72
N ASN A 847 43.85 17.00 -20.31
CA ASN A 847 42.70 16.16 -20.60
C ASN A 847 41.99 15.77 -19.29
N THR A 848 40.65 15.74 -19.30
CA THR A 848 39.82 15.39 -18.14
C THR A 848 40.03 13.96 -17.62
N GLN A 849 40.78 13.11 -18.34
CA GLN A 849 41.02 11.68 -18.10
C GLN A 849 39.79 10.77 -18.26
N GLY A 850 38.59 11.35 -18.28
CA GLY A 850 37.35 10.66 -18.55
C GLY A 850 36.33 11.59 -19.22
N HIS A 851 35.05 11.21 -19.10
CA HIS A 851 33.96 12.02 -19.60
C HIS A 851 33.47 13.00 -18.52
N GLY A 852 33.56 14.30 -18.78
CA GLY A 852 33.10 15.32 -17.83
C GLY A 852 34.15 15.71 -16.79
N ALA A 853 33.91 16.83 -16.14
CA ALA A 853 34.65 17.33 -15.00
C ALA A 853 33.67 17.95 -14.00
N LYS A 854 33.63 17.41 -12.78
CA LYS A 854 32.74 17.86 -11.71
C LYS A 854 33.51 18.03 -10.40
N GLY A 855 33.06 18.99 -9.59
CA GLY A 855 33.63 19.27 -8.28
C GLY A 855 35.11 19.62 -8.36
N ILE A 856 35.47 20.55 -9.27
CA ILE A 856 36.83 21.09 -9.33
C ILE A 856 37.13 21.75 -7.98
N ALA A 857 38.26 21.41 -7.38
CA ALA A 857 38.77 22.04 -6.16
C ALA A 857 40.27 22.33 -6.31
N VAL A 858 40.74 23.29 -5.52
CA VAL A 858 42.13 23.73 -5.48
C VAL A 858 42.61 23.73 -4.03
N GLY A 859 43.84 23.30 -3.80
CA GLY A 859 44.51 23.44 -2.51
C GLY A 859 45.82 22.67 -2.44
N ASP A 860 46.69 23.08 -1.53
CA ASP A 860 47.96 22.41 -1.20
C ASP A 860 47.67 21.16 -0.35
N ILE A 861 47.61 20.00 -1.00
CA ILE A 861 47.22 18.73 -0.34
C ILE A 861 48.42 17.94 0.20
N ASP A 862 49.63 18.19 -0.30
CA ASP A 862 50.84 17.49 0.14
C ASP A 862 51.86 18.36 0.88
N SER A 863 51.45 19.59 1.22
CA SER A 863 52.21 20.55 2.03
C SER A 863 53.53 20.97 1.40
N ASP A 864 53.55 21.17 0.07
CA ASP A 864 54.74 21.60 -0.68
C ASP A 864 54.77 23.11 -1.02
N ASP A 865 53.80 23.88 -0.50
CA ASP A 865 53.55 25.30 -0.74
C ASP A 865 53.11 25.63 -2.20
N GLU A 866 52.81 24.64 -3.04
CA GLU A 866 52.20 24.81 -4.36
C GLU A 866 50.76 24.25 -4.35
N MET A 867 49.90 24.73 -5.26
CA MET A 867 48.50 24.31 -5.31
C MET A 867 48.31 23.11 -6.25
N GLU A 868 47.53 22.12 -5.81
CA GLU A 868 46.99 21.09 -6.69
C GLU A 868 45.60 21.44 -7.20
N VAL A 869 45.28 20.96 -8.41
CA VAL A 869 43.93 20.98 -8.97
C VAL A 869 43.38 19.56 -9.01
N MET A 870 42.15 19.36 -8.54
CA MET A 870 41.51 18.05 -8.46
C MET A 870 40.07 18.07 -8.95
N TRP A 871 39.59 16.95 -9.49
CA TRP A 871 38.21 16.80 -10.00
C TRP A 871 37.78 15.34 -10.12
N GLY A 872 36.47 15.14 -10.18
CA GLY A 872 35.87 13.86 -10.58
C GLY A 872 35.57 13.82 -12.09
N THR A 873 35.78 12.67 -12.72
CA THR A 873 35.47 12.42 -14.14
C THR A 873 34.81 11.05 -14.33
N GLY A 874 34.09 10.85 -15.45
CA GLY A 874 33.48 9.57 -15.84
C GLY A 874 31.95 9.56 -15.82
N GLN A 875 31.34 10.43 -15.01
CA GLN A 875 29.92 10.40 -14.59
C GLN A 875 28.91 10.47 -15.75
N GLY A 876 29.33 11.03 -16.88
CA GLY A 876 28.50 11.15 -18.09
C GLY A 876 28.62 9.97 -19.06
N SER A 877 29.33 8.91 -18.69
CA SER A 877 29.54 7.70 -19.49
C SER A 877 29.06 6.46 -18.75
N SER A 878 29.06 5.31 -19.42
CA SER A 878 28.84 4.03 -18.75
C SER A 878 30.14 3.41 -18.21
N GLY A 879 31.30 4.00 -18.49
CA GLY A 879 32.60 3.48 -18.02
C GLY A 879 32.86 3.78 -16.55
N ALA A 880 34.08 3.49 -16.10
CA ALA A 880 34.52 3.79 -14.75
C ALA A 880 34.60 5.30 -14.49
N ASP A 881 34.31 5.66 -13.25
CA ASP A 881 34.52 6.99 -12.71
C ASP A 881 35.88 7.07 -12.01
N HIS A 882 36.52 8.25 -12.11
CA HIS A 882 37.86 8.47 -11.58
C HIS A 882 38.01 9.84 -10.91
N PHE A 883 38.68 9.85 -9.77
CA PHE A 883 39.15 11.06 -9.09
C PHE A 883 40.60 11.37 -9.49
N VAL A 884 40.85 12.58 -9.96
CA VAL A 884 42.14 13.01 -10.52
C VAL A 884 42.71 14.17 -9.72
N ILE A 885 44.02 14.12 -9.44
CA ILE A 885 44.81 15.17 -8.77
C ILE A 885 46.00 15.53 -9.65
N VAL A 886 46.21 16.84 -9.86
CA VAL A 886 47.22 17.39 -10.77
C VAL A 886 48.05 18.46 -10.08
N ASP A 887 49.37 18.30 -10.16
CA ASP A 887 50.33 19.39 -9.96
C ASP A 887 50.28 20.29 -11.20
N VAL A 888 49.99 21.58 -11.04
CA VAL A 888 49.87 22.49 -12.20
C VAL A 888 51.19 23.19 -12.55
N LEU A 889 52.15 23.23 -11.61
CA LEU A 889 53.44 23.89 -11.79
C LEU A 889 54.64 22.92 -11.90
N PRO A 890 55.65 23.23 -12.74
CA PRO A 890 55.69 24.34 -13.70
C PRO A 890 54.83 24.09 -14.96
N GLN A 891 54.24 22.90 -15.10
CA GLN A 891 53.31 22.47 -16.15
C GLN A 891 52.42 21.37 -15.56
N PRO A 892 51.18 21.19 -16.05
CA PRO A 892 50.25 20.22 -15.49
C PRO A 892 50.76 18.77 -15.63
N VAL A 893 50.86 18.07 -14.50
CA VAL A 893 51.25 16.65 -14.37
C VAL A 893 50.29 15.96 -13.40
N ILE A 894 49.75 14.81 -13.80
CA ILE A 894 48.92 13.98 -12.93
C ILE A 894 49.83 13.38 -11.85
N LYS A 895 49.58 13.77 -10.60
CA LYS A 895 50.29 13.29 -9.39
C LYS A 895 49.66 12.01 -8.86
N GLY A 896 48.33 11.97 -8.90
CA GLY A 896 47.54 10.80 -8.54
C GLY A 896 46.26 10.77 -9.37
N ALA A 897 45.91 9.58 -9.83
CA ALA A 897 44.56 9.29 -10.25
C ALA A 897 44.20 7.94 -9.62
N ASP A 898 42.98 7.82 -9.13
CA ASP A 898 42.46 6.51 -8.74
C ASP A 898 42.28 5.58 -9.95
N SER A 899 42.57 6.02 -11.18
CA SER A 899 42.48 5.19 -12.40
C SER A 899 43.40 3.97 -12.40
N ASP A 900 44.46 3.98 -11.58
CA ASP A 900 45.28 2.78 -11.34
C ASP A 900 44.63 1.81 -10.33
N LEU A 901 43.64 2.29 -9.57
CA LEU A 901 42.74 1.49 -8.74
C LEU A 901 41.48 1.14 -9.57
N ALA A 902 40.90 -0.03 -9.32
CA ALA A 902 39.62 -0.35 -9.91
C ALA A 902 38.52 0.37 -9.11
N GLN A 903 37.55 1.00 -9.79
CA GLN A 903 36.32 1.46 -9.13
C GLN A 903 35.59 0.24 -8.57
N LEU A 904 35.13 0.32 -7.32
CA LEU A 904 34.56 -0.81 -6.59
C LEU A 904 33.03 -0.66 -6.51
N ASP A 905 32.30 -1.53 -7.21
CA ASP A 905 30.86 -1.29 -7.46
C ASP A 905 29.95 -1.81 -6.32
N SER A 906 30.33 -2.92 -5.67
CA SER A 906 29.59 -3.50 -4.55
C SER A 906 30.47 -4.37 -3.67
N PHE A 907 30.03 -4.63 -2.43
CA PHE A 907 30.86 -5.25 -1.41
C PHE A 907 30.17 -6.46 -0.77
N MET A 908 30.93 -7.52 -0.58
CA MET A 908 30.54 -8.71 0.18
C MET A 908 31.66 -9.07 1.16
N THR A 909 31.30 -9.62 2.31
CA THR A 909 32.26 -9.95 3.36
C THR A 909 32.71 -11.41 3.25
N ALA A 910 34.02 -11.66 3.18
CA ALA A 910 34.55 -13.02 3.21
C ALA A 910 34.91 -13.45 4.64
N GLY A 911 35.61 -12.59 5.39
CA GLY A 911 36.05 -12.86 6.77
C GLY A 911 37.43 -12.27 7.07
N TRP A 912 37.93 -12.52 8.27
CA TRP A 912 39.31 -12.19 8.65
C TRP A 912 40.27 -13.31 8.25
N ALA A 913 41.44 -12.93 7.74
CA ALA A 913 42.45 -13.84 7.23
C ALA A 913 43.85 -13.49 7.75
N ASN A 914 44.61 -14.51 8.08
CA ASN A 914 46.07 -14.50 8.20
C ASN A 914 46.66 -14.59 6.80
N ILE A 915 46.90 -13.44 6.15
CA ILE A 915 47.52 -13.40 4.83
C ILE A 915 48.95 -13.93 4.91
N THR A 916 49.62 -13.59 6.01
CA THR A 916 50.81 -14.28 6.50
C THR A 916 50.66 -14.45 8.01
N PRO A 917 51.50 -15.26 8.69
CA PRO A 917 51.41 -15.43 10.14
C PRO A 917 51.54 -14.14 10.97
N ASP A 918 52.10 -13.07 10.39
CA ASP A 918 52.28 -11.75 11.04
C ASP A 918 51.35 -10.68 10.44
N GLU A 919 50.54 -10.99 9.43
CA GLU A 919 49.69 -10.03 8.70
C GLU A 919 48.23 -10.48 8.72
N HIS A 920 47.46 -9.86 9.61
CA HIS A 920 46.03 -10.10 9.78
C HIS A 920 45.21 -9.03 9.05
N LYS A 921 44.30 -9.44 8.17
CA LYS A 921 43.45 -8.52 7.40
C LYS A 921 42.00 -8.95 7.34
N ALA A 922 41.10 -7.99 7.28
CA ALA A 922 39.73 -8.19 6.83
C ALA A 922 39.71 -8.35 5.31
N VAL A 923 39.03 -9.37 4.80
CA VAL A 923 38.92 -9.66 3.37
C VAL A 923 37.48 -9.46 2.92
N PHE A 924 37.33 -8.63 1.89
CA PHE A 924 36.06 -8.38 1.21
C PHE A 924 36.14 -8.81 -0.25
N ILE A 925 35.00 -9.19 -0.80
CA ILE A 925 34.81 -9.56 -2.20
C ILE A 925 34.11 -8.40 -2.89
N VAL A 926 34.65 -8.00 -4.03
CA VAL A 926 34.06 -7.01 -4.91
C VAL A 926 33.63 -7.76 -6.17
N PRO A 927 32.32 -8.05 -6.34
CA PRO A 927 31.84 -8.90 -7.43
C PRO A 927 32.08 -8.32 -8.83
N THR A 928 31.98 -7.00 -8.95
CA THR A 928 32.14 -6.24 -10.19
C THR A 928 32.92 -4.96 -9.93
N THR A 929 33.67 -4.51 -10.94
CA THR A 929 34.46 -3.27 -10.89
C THR A 929 34.32 -2.47 -12.16
N ASN A 930 34.66 -1.17 -12.08
CA ASN A 930 34.68 -0.26 -13.22
C ASN A 930 33.31 -0.14 -13.90
N SER A 931 32.25 0.11 -13.12
CA SER A 931 30.87 0.22 -13.60
C SER A 931 30.38 -1.07 -14.28
N ASP A 932 30.66 -2.21 -13.65
CA ASP A 932 30.36 -3.58 -14.14
C ASP A 932 31.09 -4.00 -15.44
N TYR A 933 32.05 -3.21 -15.94
CA TYR A 933 32.81 -3.58 -17.15
C TYR A 933 33.97 -4.54 -16.88
N ASP A 934 34.51 -4.53 -15.65
CA ASP A 934 35.53 -5.46 -15.18
C ASP A 934 34.98 -6.37 -14.07
N GLY A 935 35.64 -7.50 -13.89
CA GLY A 935 35.11 -8.56 -13.05
C GLY A 935 35.60 -8.54 -11.60
N GLN A 936 35.46 -9.69 -10.95
CA GLN A 936 35.60 -9.86 -9.51
C GLN A 936 37.03 -9.65 -8.99
N ARG A 937 37.14 -8.99 -7.83
CA ARG A 937 38.38 -8.74 -7.08
C ARG A 937 38.19 -8.97 -5.57
N LEU A 938 39.30 -9.01 -4.84
CA LEU A 938 39.33 -9.01 -3.38
C LEU A 938 39.92 -7.69 -2.86
N VAL A 939 39.40 -7.24 -1.73
CA VAL A 939 39.95 -6.12 -0.96
C VAL A 939 40.51 -6.65 0.35
N TYR A 940 41.75 -6.26 0.65
CA TYR A 940 42.44 -6.60 1.89
C TYR A 940 42.59 -5.35 2.74
N MET A 941 41.88 -5.28 3.87
CA MET A 941 41.83 -4.12 4.75
C MET A 941 42.50 -4.42 6.09
N ASP A 942 43.35 -3.51 6.56
CA ASP A 942 43.97 -3.58 7.88
C ASP A 942 43.06 -3.03 8.99
N GLU A 943 43.54 -3.09 10.24
CA GLU A 943 42.78 -2.66 11.41
C GLU A 943 42.51 -1.14 11.48
N ASN A 944 43.24 -0.34 10.70
CA ASN A 944 43.05 1.12 10.62
C ASN A 944 42.20 1.52 9.40
N GLY A 945 41.67 0.55 8.65
CA GLY A 945 40.86 0.78 7.47
C GLY A 945 41.65 1.09 6.20
N ARG A 946 42.98 0.95 6.19
CA ARG A 946 43.77 1.08 4.97
C ARG A 946 43.67 -0.22 4.18
N TYR A 947 43.43 -0.13 2.87
CA TYR A 947 43.18 -1.30 2.05
C TYR A 947 44.00 -1.37 0.77
N THR A 948 44.14 -2.58 0.23
CA THR A 948 44.65 -2.85 -1.12
C THR A 948 43.67 -3.71 -1.90
N VAL A 949 43.70 -3.61 -3.23
CA VAL A 949 42.82 -4.36 -4.15
C VAL A 949 43.64 -5.37 -4.93
N SER A 950 43.13 -6.60 -5.06
CA SER A 950 43.77 -7.66 -5.84
C SER A 950 43.76 -7.38 -7.35
N GLN A 951 44.55 -8.15 -8.10
CA GLN A 951 44.29 -8.33 -9.53
C GLN A 951 42.91 -8.96 -9.76
N GLN A 952 42.35 -8.82 -10.96
CA GLN A 952 41.08 -9.43 -11.34
C GLN A 952 41.17 -10.98 -11.30
N ILE A 953 40.21 -11.60 -10.63
CA ILE A 953 40.16 -13.06 -10.40
C ILE A 953 39.32 -13.78 -11.46
N SER A 954 38.28 -13.11 -11.95
CA SER A 954 37.28 -13.65 -12.88
C SER A 954 36.58 -12.51 -13.61
N ASP A 955 35.99 -12.73 -14.79
CA ASP A 955 35.17 -11.71 -15.48
C ASP A 955 33.79 -11.52 -14.81
N ASN A 956 33.32 -12.54 -14.12
CA ASN A 956 32.19 -12.56 -13.20
C ASN A 956 30.85 -12.02 -13.73
N TRP A 957 30.55 -12.21 -15.02
CA TRP A 957 29.31 -11.74 -15.66
C TRP A 957 28.00 -12.29 -15.06
N GLN A 958 28.03 -13.40 -14.31
CA GLN A 958 26.86 -13.92 -13.55
C GLN A 958 26.79 -13.42 -12.09
N GLY A 959 27.75 -12.61 -11.64
CA GLY A 959 27.73 -11.99 -10.31
C GLY A 959 28.00 -12.96 -9.16
N GLY A 960 28.94 -13.89 -9.31
CA GLY A 960 29.44 -14.71 -8.22
C GLY A 960 29.97 -13.81 -7.10
N ARG A 961 29.44 -13.93 -5.89
CA ARG A 961 29.66 -12.93 -4.83
C ARG A 961 29.82 -13.50 -3.42
N PHE A 962 29.68 -14.81 -3.28
CA PHE A 962 29.80 -15.49 -1.99
C PHE A 962 31.19 -16.09 -1.84
N GLY A 963 31.75 -15.96 -0.65
CA GLY A 963 32.98 -16.64 -0.28
C GLY A 963 33.16 -16.68 1.23
N VAL A 964 34.11 -17.51 1.65
CA VAL A 964 34.43 -17.73 3.06
C VAL A 964 35.93 -17.97 3.20
N ILE A 965 36.50 -17.41 4.28
CA ILE A 965 37.91 -17.61 4.63
C ILE A 965 38.08 -18.90 5.42
N THR A 966 39.12 -19.67 5.08
CA THR A 966 39.50 -20.90 5.78
C THR A 966 40.95 -21.28 5.48
N ASP A 967 41.70 -21.78 6.44
CA ASP A 967 42.97 -22.49 6.21
C ASP A 967 42.66 -23.97 5.91
N PHE A 968 42.37 -24.29 4.64
CA PHE A 968 41.89 -25.64 4.28
C PHE A 968 43.03 -26.66 4.22
N ASP A 969 44.30 -26.25 4.13
CA ASP A 969 45.46 -27.13 4.06
C ASP A 969 46.32 -27.18 5.34
N LYS A 970 45.99 -26.33 6.33
CA LYS A 970 46.64 -26.18 7.64
C LYS A 970 48.09 -25.73 7.55
N ASN A 971 48.42 -24.89 6.57
CA ASN A 971 49.77 -24.37 6.40
C ASN A 971 50.03 -23.10 7.25
N GLY A 972 48.98 -22.53 7.88
CA GLY A 972 49.04 -21.33 8.72
C GLY A 972 48.81 -20.02 7.97
N TYR A 973 48.50 -20.09 6.68
CA TYR A 973 48.05 -19.01 5.80
C TYR A 973 46.59 -19.31 5.48
N ASP A 974 45.72 -18.32 5.59
CA ASP A 974 44.31 -18.55 5.28
C ASP A 974 44.09 -18.52 3.76
N ASP A 975 43.16 -19.36 3.30
CA ASP A 975 42.69 -19.45 1.93
C ASP A 975 41.27 -18.87 1.80
N ILE A 976 40.76 -18.87 0.56
CA ILE A 976 39.36 -18.52 0.26
C ILE A 976 38.69 -19.57 -0.62
N PHE A 977 37.50 -19.97 -0.22
CA PHE A 977 36.53 -20.59 -1.11
C PHE A 977 35.63 -19.49 -1.70
N LEU A 978 35.55 -19.41 -3.03
CA LEU A 978 34.94 -18.27 -3.72
C LEU A 978 34.03 -18.72 -4.87
N ALA A 979 32.82 -18.17 -4.91
CA ALA A 979 31.95 -18.23 -6.08
C ALA A 979 32.46 -17.26 -7.15
N THR A 980 32.67 -17.78 -8.35
CA THR A 980 33.14 -17.03 -9.52
C THR A 980 32.20 -17.27 -10.70
N ALA A 981 32.39 -16.57 -11.81
CA ALA A 981 31.72 -16.88 -13.05
C ALA A 981 32.56 -16.44 -14.24
N GLU A 982 32.60 -17.25 -15.29
CA GLU A 982 33.24 -16.88 -16.55
C GLU A 982 32.14 -16.73 -17.60
N LEU A 983 31.90 -15.51 -18.06
CA LEU A 983 30.77 -15.15 -18.92
C LEU A 983 29.42 -15.59 -18.31
N TYR A 984 28.76 -16.58 -18.92
CA TYR A 984 27.44 -17.07 -18.49
C TYR A 984 27.52 -18.35 -17.66
N ASP A 985 28.74 -18.83 -17.37
CA ASP A 985 28.98 -20.09 -16.68
C ASP A 985 29.43 -19.81 -15.24
N GLY A 986 28.64 -20.27 -14.27
CA GLY A 986 29.01 -20.16 -12.86
C GLY A 986 30.16 -21.12 -12.51
N GLY A 987 30.92 -20.74 -11.48
CA GLY A 987 32.11 -21.46 -11.06
C GLY A 987 32.43 -21.31 -9.57
N PHE A 988 33.38 -22.12 -9.13
CA PHE A 988 33.86 -22.17 -7.77
C PHE A 988 35.39 -22.27 -7.80
N LYS A 989 36.09 -21.50 -6.96
CA LYS A 989 37.55 -21.57 -6.80
C LYS A 989 37.92 -21.72 -5.31
N ALA A 990 38.88 -22.58 -5.02
CA ALA A 990 39.63 -22.57 -3.76
C ALA A 990 41.03 -22.01 -4.04
N MET A 991 41.40 -20.93 -3.35
CA MET A 991 42.61 -20.16 -3.65
C MET A 991 43.35 -19.72 -2.40
N ASP A 992 44.68 -19.79 -2.46
CA ASP A 992 45.58 -19.23 -1.45
C ASP A 992 45.51 -17.69 -1.50
N LEU A 993 45.32 -17.02 -0.35
CA LEU A 993 45.10 -15.57 -0.32
C LEU A 993 46.38 -14.73 -0.50
N GLU A 994 47.55 -15.26 -0.17
CA GLU A 994 48.83 -14.56 -0.33
C GLU A 994 49.23 -14.49 -1.82
N THR A 995 49.11 -15.62 -2.51
CA THR A 995 49.61 -15.82 -3.88
C THR A 995 48.52 -15.79 -4.94
N LEU A 996 47.26 -15.89 -4.54
CA LEU A 996 46.09 -16.08 -5.43
C LEU A 996 46.21 -17.34 -6.30
N SER A 997 46.98 -18.33 -5.86
CA SER A 997 47.13 -19.58 -6.59
C SER A 997 45.90 -20.48 -6.37
N VAL A 998 45.38 -21.02 -7.46
CA VAL A 998 44.17 -21.85 -7.45
C VAL A 998 44.54 -23.29 -7.13
N ALA A 999 44.08 -23.79 -5.98
CA ALA A 999 44.22 -25.19 -5.58
C ALA A 999 43.14 -26.07 -6.22
N TRP A 1000 41.92 -25.55 -6.35
CA TRP A 1000 40.79 -26.26 -6.94
C TRP A 1000 39.88 -25.30 -7.71
N GLU A 1001 39.34 -25.73 -8.85
CA GLU A 1001 38.39 -24.95 -9.64
C GLU A 1001 37.33 -25.84 -10.29
N VAL A 1002 36.11 -25.33 -10.33
CA VAL A 1002 35.01 -25.86 -11.13
C VAL A 1002 34.50 -24.75 -12.05
N SER A 1003 34.49 -25.00 -13.36
CA SER A 1003 33.97 -24.07 -14.37
C SER A 1003 32.88 -24.75 -15.22
N GLY A 1004 31.98 -23.96 -15.82
CA GLY A 1004 30.91 -24.50 -16.67
C GLY A 1004 29.68 -25.01 -15.90
N GLY A 1005 29.49 -24.55 -14.65
CA GLY A 1005 28.36 -24.90 -13.79
C GLY A 1005 27.19 -23.95 -13.91
N ASN A 1006 26.13 -24.16 -13.12
CA ASN A 1006 25.11 -23.14 -12.94
C ASN A 1006 25.64 -22.04 -12.01
N ASN A 1007 24.85 -20.98 -11.80
CA ASN A 1007 25.19 -19.94 -10.85
C ASN A 1007 25.45 -20.52 -9.44
N VAL A 1008 26.59 -20.17 -8.84
CA VAL A 1008 26.96 -20.61 -7.49
C VAL A 1008 26.33 -19.66 -6.48
N GLY A 1009 25.19 -20.09 -5.94
CA GLY A 1009 24.32 -19.24 -5.11
C GLY A 1009 24.71 -19.15 -3.63
N LEU A 1010 25.70 -19.92 -3.17
CA LEU A 1010 26.17 -19.95 -1.79
C LEU A 1010 27.53 -20.66 -1.71
N VAL A 1011 28.40 -20.20 -0.82
CA VAL A 1011 29.67 -20.85 -0.45
C VAL A 1011 29.82 -20.85 1.07
N ASP A 1012 30.29 -21.96 1.61
CA ASP A 1012 30.57 -22.19 3.04
C ASP A 1012 31.74 -23.16 3.21
N ALA A 1013 32.31 -23.20 4.42
CA ALA A 1013 33.43 -24.08 4.78
C ALA A 1013 33.08 -24.84 6.06
N PHE A 1014 33.13 -26.17 6.01
CA PHE A 1014 32.75 -27.01 7.14
C PHE A 1014 33.49 -28.35 7.08
N ASP A 1015 34.04 -28.83 8.20
CA ASP A 1015 34.57 -30.20 8.32
C ASP A 1015 33.39 -31.19 8.33
N VAL A 1016 33.02 -31.75 7.18
CA VAL A 1016 31.86 -32.63 7.01
C VAL A 1016 32.19 -34.07 7.41
N ASP A 1017 33.40 -34.54 7.09
CA ASP A 1017 33.81 -35.95 7.27
C ASP A 1017 34.56 -36.24 8.59
N GLY A 1018 34.89 -35.21 9.36
CA GLY A 1018 35.56 -35.33 10.67
C GLY A 1018 37.06 -35.55 10.59
N ASP A 1019 37.70 -35.30 9.45
CA ASP A 1019 39.15 -35.43 9.28
C ASP A 1019 39.95 -34.23 9.83
N SER A 1020 39.23 -33.20 10.30
CA SER A 1020 39.69 -31.91 10.83
C SER A 1020 40.12 -30.86 9.82
N TYR A 1021 40.20 -31.18 8.53
CA TYR A 1021 40.35 -30.21 7.45
C TYR A 1021 38.97 -29.62 7.09
N MET A 1022 38.94 -28.39 6.59
CA MET A 1022 37.67 -27.77 6.19
C MET A 1022 37.30 -28.19 4.77
N ASP A 1023 36.08 -28.68 4.58
CA ASP A 1023 35.55 -29.03 3.28
C ASP A 1023 34.81 -27.85 2.64
N ALA A 1024 34.84 -27.79 1.31
CA ALA A 1024 34.04 -26.84 0.56
C ALA A 1024 32.58 -27.29 0.51
N VAL A 1025 31.69 -26.37 0.89
CA VAL A 1025 30.24 -26.53 0.74
C VAL A 1025 29.73 -25.43 -0.17
N TYR A 1026 29.14 -25.79 -1.31
CA TYR A 1026 28.64 -24.77 -2.24
C TYR A 1026 27.38 -25.21 -2.98
N LEU A 1027 26.54 -24.24 -3.32
CA LEU A 1027 25.26 -24.43 -4.02
C LEU A 1027 25.43 -24.18 -5.52
N ASP A 1028 25.34 -25.23 -6.34
CA ASP A 1028 25.34 -25.18 -7.80
C ASP A 1028 23.89 -25.34 -8.30
N GLY A 1029 23.22 -24.23 -8.60
CA GLY A 1029 21.79 -24.20 -8.92
C GLY A 1029 20.92 -24.61 -7.72
N THR A 1030 20.37 -25.82 -7.72
CA THR A 1030 19.61 -26.40 -6.60
C THR A 1030 20.34 -27.55 -5.90
N THR A 1031 21.59 -27.82 -6.30
CA THR A 1031 22.39 -28.93 -5.77
C THR A 1031 23.51 -28.41 -4.89
N ILE A 1032 23.47 -28.77 -3.61
CA ILE A 1032 24.54 -28.50 -2.65
C ILE A 1032 25.59 -29.60 -2.80
N ARG A 1033 26.85 -29.20 -2.93
CA ARG A 1033 28.00 -30.08 -3.10
C ARG A 1033 28.92 -29.96 -1.89
N PHE A 1034 29.47 -31.10 -1.47
CA PHE A 1034 30.39 -31.21 -0.34
C PHE A 1034 31.68 -31.85 -0.85
N VAL A 1035 32.78 -31.10 -0.84
CA VAL A 1035 34.05 -31.51 -1.46
C VAL A 1035 35.18 -31.32 -0.47
N ASN A 1036 35.87 -32.40 -0.14
CA ASN A 1036 37.14 -32.34 0.57
C ASN A 1036 38.22 -31.90 -0.43
N ILE A 1037 38.63 -30.64 -0.31
CA ILE A 1037 39.60 -30.02 -1.22
C ILE A 1037 41.01 -30.57 -0.98
N TYR A 1038 41.35 -30.87 0.28
CA TYR A 1038 42.67 -31.39 0.66
C TYR A 1038 42.95 -32.77 0.05
N ASP A 1039 41.97 -33.68 0.13
CA ASP A 1039 42.08 -35.04 -0.42
C ASP A 1039 41.59 -35.14 -1.88
N GLU A 1040 41.06 -34.05 -2.46
CA GLU A 1040 40.46 -33.99 -3.80
C GLU A 1040 39.27 -34.96 -3.99
N VAL A 1041 38.41 -35.09 -2.97
CA VAL A 1041 37.30 -36.07 -2.95
C VAL A 1041 35.93 -35.40 -2.83
N LEU A 1042 34.98 -35.80 -3.68
CA LEU A 1042 33.55 -35.48 -3.50
C LEU A 1042 32.96 -36.35 -2.38
N LEU A 1043 32.60 -35.73 -1.26
CA LEU A 1043 31.98 -36.40 -0.11
C LEU A 1043 30.51 -36.72 -0.36
N GLY A 1044 29.82 -35.85 -1.10
CA GLY A 1044 28.42 -36.07 -1.47
C GLY A 1044 27.75 -34.85 -2.09
N SER A 1045 26.46 -35.00 -2.38
CA SER A 1045 25.60 -33.91 -2.83
C SER A 1045 24.16 -34.10 -2.39
N VAL A 1046 23.45 -33.00 -2.15
CA VAL A 1046 22.01 -32.98 -1.86
C VAL A 1046 21.34 -32.04 -2.86
N THR A 1047 20.30 -32.51 -3.53
CA THR A 1047 19.52 -31.68 -4.48
C THR A 1047 18.17 -31.33 -3.85
N ALA A 1048 17.88 -30.04 -3.75
CA ALA A 1048 16.59 -29.53 -3.31
C ALA A 1048 15.57 -29.53 -4.46
N ASP A 1049 14.29 -29.66 -4.12
CA ASP A 1049 13.18 -29.69 -5.09
C ASP A 1049 12.86 -28.29 -5.66
N SER A 1050 13.35 -27.23 -5.01
CA SER A 1050 13.12 -25.83 -5.40
C SER A 1050 14.38 -24.98 -5.14
N SER A 1051 14.33 -23.68 -5.43
CA SER A 1051 15.43 -22.76 -5.16
C SER A 1051 15.80 -22.79 -3.68
N VAL A 1052 17.10 -22.92 -3.38
CA VAL A 1052 17.63 -22.88 -2.02
C VAL A 1052 17.87 -21.43 -1.66
N ASN A 1053 17.30 -20.98 -0.54
CA ASN A 1053 17.53 -19.65 0.01
C ASN A 1053 18.79 -19.66 0.88
N ASP A 1054 18.92 -20.67 1.74
CA ASP A 1054 20.05 -20.78 2.67
C ASP A 1054 20.26 -22.21 3.19
N ILE A 1055 21.44 -22.46 3.75
CA ILE A 1055 21.79 -23.72 4.42
C ILE A 1055 22.38 -23.46 5.80
N ALA A 1056 22.27 -24.42 6.71
CA ALA A 1056 23.01 -24.38 7.97
C ALA A 1056 23.58 -25.77 8.26
N LEU A 1057 24.81 -25.81 8.77
CA LEU A 1057 25.50 -27.02 9.18
C LEU A 1057 25.87 -26.96 10.66
N THR A 1058 25.84 -28.11 11.31
CA THR A 1058 26.36 -28.28 12.69
C THR A 1058 26.83 -29.70 12.91
N LYS A 1059 27.72 -29.90 13.88
CA LYS A 1059 28.25 -31.23 14.25
C LYS A 1059 27.91 -31.51 15.71
N THR A 1060 27.26 -32.64 15.97
CA THR A 1060 26.88 -33.06 17.33
C THR A 1060 28.08 -33.62 18.10
N GLY A 1061 27.92 -33.76 19.43
CA GLY A 1061 28.97 -34.32 20.29
C GLY A 1061 29.38 -35.77 19.97
N ASP A 1062 28.56 -36.52 19.22
CA ASP A 1062 28.87 -37.87 18.73
C ASP A 1062 29.57 -37.89 17.35
N GLY A 1063 29.80 -36.71 16.75
CA GLY A 1063 30.47 -36.54 15.46
C GLY A 1063 29.55 -36.58 14.24
N THR A 1064 28.23 -36.71 14.41
CA THR A 1064 27.27 -36.64 13.30
C THR A 1064 27.16 -35.21 12.77
N THR A 1065 27.24 -35.05 11.45
CA THR A 1065 27.01 -33.76 10.78
C THR A 1065 25.54 -33.63 10.42
N TYR A 1066 24.89 -32.54 10.85
CA TYR A 1066 23.53 -32.18 10.47
C TYR A 1066 23.52 -31.03 9.46
N LEU A 1067 22.57 -31.12 8.53
CA LEU A 1067 22.33 -30.14 7.48
C LEU A 1067 20.85 -29.75 7.48
N ALA A 1068 20.58 -28.46 7.63
CA ALA A 1068 19.28 -27.86 7.35
C ALA A 1068 19.36 -27.09 6.03
N ILE A 1069 18.29 -27.20 5.22
CA ILE A 1069 18.15 -26.51 3.94
C ILE A 1069 16.83 -25.75 3.96
N ALA A 1070 16.92 -24.42 3.85
CA ALA A 1070 15.77 -23.57 3.61
C ALA A 1070 15.61 -23.39 2.10
N SER A 1071 14.47 -23.82 1.56
CA SER A 1071 14.10 -23.62 0.16
C SER A 1071 12.86 -22.73 0.05
N SER A 1072 12.51 -22.30 -1.16
CA SER A 1072 11.34 -21.45 -1.38
C SER A 1072 10.00 -22.08 -0.97
N THR A 1073 9.95 -23.40 -0.72
CA THR A 1073 8.71 -24.12 -0.40
C THR A 1073 8.76 -24.93 0.89
N GLU A 1074 9.95 -25.27 1.39
CA GLU A 1074 10.10 -26.14 2.56
C GLU A 1074 11.43 -25.95 3.29
N LEU A 1075 11.43 -26.34 4.56
CA LEU A 1075 12.62 -26.53 5.38
C LEU A 1075 12.88 -28.04 5.53
N SER A 1076 14.05 -28.49 5.11
CA SER A 1076 14.44 -29.91 5.05
C SER A 1076 15.68 -30.21 5.88
N PHE A 1077 15.72 -31.40 6.50
CA PHE A 1077 16.75 -31.80 7.47
C PHE A 1077 17.40 -33.13 7.10
N TYR A 1078 18.74 -33.17 7.20
CA TYR A 1078 19.57 -34.30 6.83
C TYR A 1078 20.65 -34.58 7.88
N SER A 1079 21.16 -35.81 7.91
CA SER A 1079 22.32 -36.22 8.70
C SER A 1079 23.37 -36.93 7.85
N SER A 1080 24.64 -36.77 8.20
CA SER A 1080 25.80 -37.44 7.59
C SER A 1080 26.70 -38.03 8.67
N ASP A 1081 27.22 -39.24 8.43
CA ASP A 1081 28.26 -39.89 9.22
C ASP A 1081 29.67 -39.68 8.62
N GLY A 1082 29.80 -38.73 7.70
CA GLY A 1082 30.99 -38.48 6.88
C GLY A 1082 30.95 -39.17 5.51
N THR A 1083 29.98 -40.05 5.25
CA THR A 1083 29.81 -40.71 3.94
C THR A 1083 28.45 -40.43 3.30
N GLY A 1084 28.24 -39.18 2.88
CA GLY A 1084 27.02 -38.72 2.22
C GLY A 1084 25.86 -38.42 3.19
N PHE A 1085 24.80 -37.82 2.66
CA PHE A 1085 23.68 -37.31 3.45
C PHE A 1085 22.43 -38.20 3.38
N THR A 1086 21.85 -38.46 4.54
CA THR A 1086 20.57 -39.18 4.72
C THR A 1086 19.48 -38.19 5.11
N PHE A 1087 18.37 -38.19 4.36
CA PHE A 1087 17.19 -37.40 4.67
C PHE A 1087 16.52 -37.87 5.96
N LEU A 1088 16.14 -36.93 6.82
CA LEU A 1088 15.44 -37.19 8.08
C LEU A 1088 13.98 -36.72 8.04
N SER A 1089 13.76 -35.43 7.82
CA SER A 1089 12.42 -34.84 7.84
C SER A 1089 12.35 -33.54 7.04
N LYS A 1090 11.12 -33.06 6.82
CA LYS A 1090 10.83 -31.76 6.24
C LYS A 1090 9.54 -31.17 6.80
N THR A 1091 9.42 -29.86 6.76
CA THR A 1091 8.19 -29.13 7.09
C THR A 1091 7.90 -28.08 6.03
N THR A 1092 6.62 -27.80 5.79
CA THR A 1092 6.22 -26.65 4.98
C THR A 1092 6.61 -25.39 5.74
N SER A 1093 7.54 -24.63 5.17
CA SER A 1093 8.03 -23.39 5.73
C SER A 1093 7.99 -22.37 4.60
N ASN A 1094 6.85 -21.71 4.44
CA ASN A 1094 6.74 -20.65 3.46
C ASN A 1094 7.56 -19.47 4.02
N GLY A 1095 8.75 -19.23 3.46
CA GLY A 1095 9.44 -17.96 3.64
C GLY A 1095 10.74 -17.95 4.43
N CYS A 1096 11.31 -19.07 4.91
CA CYS A 1096 12.64 -19.03 5.55
C CYS A 1096 13.70 -18.52 4.57
N MET A 1097 14.32 -17.37 4.88
CA MET A 1097 15.32 -16.70 4.05
C MET A 1097 16.74 -16.89 4.58
N ARG A 1098 16.93 -16.81 5.91
CA ARG A 1098 18.22 -17.06 6.57
C ARG A 1098 18.00 -18.05 7.72
N ILE A 1099 18.92 -19.00 7.86
CA ILE A 1099 18.87 -20.03 8.91
C ILE A 1099 20.22 -20.20 9.61
N GLY A 1100 20.19 -20.60 10.88
CA GLY A 1100 21.39 -20.88 11.67
C GLY A 1100 21.10 -21.78 12.87
N PHE A 1101 22.06 -22.62 13.26
CA PHE A 1101 21.92 -23.45 14.46
C PHE A 1101 22.31 -22.67 15.71
N TYR A 1102 21.41 -22.69 16.70
CA TYR A 1102 21.59 -22.25 18.07
C TYR A 1102 21.73 -23.50 18.98
N ASP A 1103 22.76 -23.54 19.83
CA ASP A 1103 23.04 -24.66 20.75
C ASP A 1103 23.18 -26.04 20.06
N ALA A 1104 24.40 -26.37 19.63
CA ALA A 1104 24.74 -27.60 18.92
C ALA A 1104 24.92 -28.85 19.83
N THR A 1105 24.14 -28.96 20.90
CA THR A 1105 24.15 -30.14 21.79
C THR A 1105 23.30 -31.29 21.24
N ASP A 1106 22.94 -32.28 22.06
CA ASP A 1106 22.19 -33.48 21.65
C ASP A 1106 20.81 -33.18 21.04
N THR A 1107 20.24 -31.99 21.31
CA THR A 1107 18.97 -31.52 20.72
C THR A 1107 19.17 -30.13 20.10
N PRO A 1108 19.68 -30.06 18.86
CA PRO A 1108 20.03 -28.79 18.25
C PRO A 1108 18.80 -27.92 18.02
N THR A 1109 18.95 -26.61 18.18
CA THR A 1109 17.89 -25.64 17.85
C THR A 1109 18.25 -24.94 16.54
N LEU A 1110 17.32 -24.86 15.61
CA LEU A 1110 17.49 -24.10 14.37
C LEU A 1110 16.67 -22.81 14.47
N VAL A 1111 17.30 -21.67 14.21
CA VAL A 1111 16.63 -20.37 14.07
C VAL A 1111 16.46 -20.08 12.59
N CYS A 1112 15.28 -19.60 12.21
CA CYS A 1112 14.92 -19.17 10.87
C CYS A 1112 14.37 -17.74 10.92
N SER A 1113 14.81 -16.87 10.01
CA SER A 1113 14.09 -15.65 9.64
C SER A 1113 13.16 -15.95 8.47
N ALA A 1114 11.86 -15.72 8.65
CA ALA A 1114 10.84 -15.96 7.64
C ALA A 1114 10.05 -14.68 7.35
N ARG A 1115 9.83 -14.36 6.08
CA ARG A 1115 9.00 -13.19 5.71
C ARG A 1115 7.58 -13.37 6.22
N SER A 1116 7.05 -12.36 6.93
CA SER A 1116 5.66 -12.28 7.38
C SER A 1116 4.92 -11.17 6.61
N GLY A 1117 3.66 -11.43 6.25
CA GLY A 1117 2.82 -10.49 5.49
C GLY A 1117 2.49 -10.93 4.06
N SER A 1118 1.37 -10.43 3.53
CA SER A 1118 0.90 -10.67 2.15
C SER A 1118 0.94 -9.40 1.29
N SER A 1119 1.41 -8.29 1.86
CA SER A 1119 1.49 -7.00 1.19
C SER A 1119 2.78 -6.92 0.38
N PHE A 1120 2.71 -6.28 -0.78
CA PHE A 1120 3.88 -6.01 -1.62
C PHE A 1120 4.79 -4.89 -1.07
N TYR A 1121 4.40 -4.26 0.05
CA TYR A 1121 4.95 -2.97 0.47
C TYR A 1121 5.65 -3.05 1.83
N ALA A 1122 5.02 -3.58 2.87
CA ALA A 1122 5.67 -3.81 4.17
C ALA A 1122 6.02 -5.29 4.37
N GLU A 1123 7.32 -5.62 4.38
CA GLU A 1123 7.85 -6.95 4.68
C GLU A 1123 8.34 -7.02 6.14
N ASN A 1124 7.50 -7.49 7.06
CA ASN A 1124 7.94 -7.87 8.40
C ASN A 1124 8.64 -9.23 8.37
N THR A 1125 9.37 -9.55 9.45
CA THR A 1125 10.06 -10.84 9.57
C THR A 1125 9.67 -11.59 10.83
N ASP A 1126 9.19 -12.82 10.69
CA ASP A 1126 9.09 -13.79 11.78
C ASP A 1126 10.46 -14.43 12.08
N ILE A 1127 10.94 -14.32 13.32
CA ILE A 1127 12.01 -15.16 13.85
C ILE A 1127 11.40 -16.41 14.48
N ILE A 1128 11.68 -17.58 13.90
CA ILE A 1128 11.14 -18.87 14.30
C ILE A 1128 12.25 -19.76 14.81
N SER A 1129 12.09 -20.33 16.01
CA SER A 1129 13.02 -21.30 16.58
C SER A 1129 12.39 -22.71 16.55
N TYR A 1130 13.14 -23.68 16.03
CA TYR A 1130 12.78 -25.09 15.96
C TYR A 1130 13.73 -25.92 16.79
N SER A 1131 13.22 -26.67 17.77
CA SER A 1131 13.97 -27.74 18.40
C SER A 1131 13.95 -28.99 17.50
N ILE A 1132 15.09 -29.64 17.31
CA ILE A 1132 15.19 -30.90 16.58
C ILE A 1132 15.07 -32.06 17.57
N VAL A 1133 13.94 -32.75 17.53
CA VAL A 1133 13.67 -33.91 18.39
C VAL A 1133 13.36 -35.12 17.51
N ASP A 1134 14.07 -36.23 17.76
CA ASP A 1134 13.97 -37.47 16.98
C ASP A 1134 14.12 -37.28 15.45
N GLY A 1135 14.95 -36.31 15.04
CA GLY A 1135 15.19 -35.97 13.63
C GLY A 1135 14.08 -35.17 12.95
N SER A 1136 13.15 -34.59 13.72
CA SER A 1136 12.03 -33.78 13.24
C SER A 1136 12.01 -32.37 13.83
N PHE A 1137 11.51 -31.40 13.04
CA PHE A 1137 11.32 -30.02 13.48
C PHE A 1137 10.14 -29.90 14.45
N SER A 1138 10.37 -29.25 15.60
CA SER A 1138 9.32 -28.81 16.53
C SER A 1138 9.49 -27.32 16.80
N GLU A 1139 8.55 -26.49 16.34
CA GLU A 1139 8.53 -25.06 16.65
C GLU A 1139 8.42 -24.86 18.17
N ILE A 1140 9.31 -24.06 18.75
CA ILE A 1140 9.36 -23.75 20.19
C ILE A 1140 9.18 -22.27 20.48
N SER A 1141 9.46 -21.39 19.50
CA SER A 1141 9.31 -19.95 19.64
C SER A 1141 9.07 -19.31 18.27
N ARG A 1142 8.27 -18.24 18.26
CA ARG A 1142 8.05 -17.32 17.15
C ARG A 1142 7.85 -15.92 17.71
N PHE A 1143 8.42 -14.92 17.04
CA PHE A 1143 8.09 -13.52 17.23
C PHE A 1143 8.37 -12.73 15.97
N GLU A 1144 7.61 -11.65 15.76
CA GLU A 1144 7.76 -10.78 14.61
C GLU A 1144 8.74 -9.65 14.91
N VAL A 1145 9.48 -9.25 13.89
CA VAL A 1145 10.39 -8.11 13.84
C VAL A 1145 9.83 -7.13 12.83
N ASN A 1146 9.82 -5.84 13.20
CA ASN A 1146 9.46 -4.76 12.28
C ASN A 1146 10.55 -4.63 11.21
N GLY A 1147 10.19 -4.83 9.95
CA GLY A 1147 11.12 -4.82 8.81
C GLY A 1147 11.74 -6.19 8.44
N GLU A 1148 12.51 -6.17 7.34
CA GLU A 1148 13.15 -7.35 6.76
C GLU A 1148 14.51 -7.62 7.42
N ILE A 1149 14.71 -8.83 7.95
CA ILE A 1149 16.05 -9.29 8.37
C ILE A 1149 16.83 -9.76 7.13
N THR A 1150 17.88 -9.02 6.79
CA THR A 1150 18.66 -9.25 5.56
C THR A 1150 19.78 -10.28 5.76
N ASP A 1151 20.37 -10.30 6.96
CA ASP A 1151 21.32 -11.31 7.43
C ASP A 1151 21.30 -11.37 8.95
N PHE A 1152 21.74 -12.49 9.52
CA PHE A 1152 21.96 -12.58 10.96
C PHE A 1152 23.07 -13.57 11.33
N VAL A 1153 23.59 -13.37 12.54
CA VAL A 1153 24.48 -14.30 13.24
C VAL A 1153 23.95 -14.55 14.66
N LEU A 1154 24.18 -15.76 15.16
CA LEU A 1154 23.71 -16.19 16.47
C LEU A 1154 24.83 -16.09 17.50
N ASN A 1155 24.60 -15.34 18.58
CA ASN A 1155 25.49 -15.35 19.73
C ASN A 1155 25.10 -16.49 20.67
N GLN A 1156 25.83 -17.60 20.57
CA GLN A 1156 25.55 -18.79 21.36
C GLN A 1156 25.68 -18.56 22.88
N SER A 1157 26.59 -17.68 23.30
CA SER A 1157 26.86 -17.44 24.72
C SER A 1157 25.76 -16.61 25.41
N ALA A 1158 25.21 -15.62 24.68
CA ALA A 1158 24.21 -14.70 25.20
C ALA A 1158 22.75 -15.14 24.91
N GLY A 1159 22.54 -16.05 23.95
CA GLY A 1159 21.18 -16.42 23.54
C GLY A 1159 20.48 -15.33 22.72
N THR A 1160 21.26 -14.59 21.94
CA THR A 1160 20.82 -13.47 21.13
C THR A 1160 21.13 -13.68 19.66
N LEU A 1161 20.48 -12.87 18.83
CA LEU A 1161 20.64 -12.82 17.39
C LEU A 1161 21.03 -11.38 17.01
N LEU A 1162 22.19 -11.21 16.38
CA LEU A 1162 22.61 -9.94 15.79
C LEU A 1162 22.24 -9.94 14.31
N ALA A 1163 21.45 -8.97 13.88
CA ALA A 1163 20.88 -8.91 12.54
C ALA A 1163 21.06 -7.54 11.88
N GLY A 1164 21.18 -7.57 10.55
CA GLY A 1164 20.91 -6.41 9.71
C GLY A 1164 19.42 -6.35 9.42
N VAL A 1165 18.83 -5.17 9.59
CA VAL A 1165 17.39 -4.91 9.43
C VAL A 1165 17.18 -3.82 8.39
N ALA A 1166 16.21 -4.03 7.50
CA ALA A 1166 15.68 -3.02 6.58
C ALA A 1166 14.23 -2.71 6.97
N GLU A 1167 13.99 -1.53 7.52
CA GLU A 1167 12.69 -1.09 8.01
C GLU A 1167 12.11 -0.03 7.07
N GLU A 1168 10.89 -0.22 6.57
CA GLU A 1168 10.22 0.77 5.72
C GLU A 1168 9.76 1.97 6.58
N THR A 1169 10.03 3.19 6.10
CA THR A 1169 9.61 4.42 6.77
C THR A 1169 8.63 5.22 5.92
N GLY A 1170 7.42 5.50 6.45
CA GLY A 1170 6.42 6.37 5.83
C GLY A 1170 5.54 5.71 4.78
N GLU A 1171 4.81 6.51 3.99
CA GLU A 1171 4.01 6.03 2.85
C GLU A 1171 4.89 5.85 1.59
N GLY A 1172 5.79 4.85 1.61
CA GLY A 1172 6.39 4.25 0.41
C GLY A 1172 7.87 4.53 0.10
N TYR A 1173 8.53 3.49 -0.41
CA TYR A 1173 9.85 3.38 -1.08
C TYR A 1173 11.13 3.69 -0.29
N TYR A 1174 11.07 4.36 0.86
CA TYR A 1174 12.27 4.63 1.66
C TYR A 1174 12.40 3.61 2.78
N GLU A 1175 13.54 2.92 2.79
CA GLU A 1175 13.93 2.02 3.88
C GLU A 1175 14.97 2.71 4.76
N THR A 1176 15.02 2.31 6.02
CA THR A 1176 16.07 2.61 6.99
C THR A 1176 16.82 1.33 7.28
N TYR A 1177 18.14 1.33 7.08
CA TYR A 1177 18.99 0.18 7.35
C TYR A 1177 19.71 0.32 8.68
N TYR A 1178 19.69 -0.68 9.54
CA TYR A 1178 20.45 -0.66 10.80
C TYR A 1178 20.84 -2.06 11.25
N MET A 1179 21.78 -2.13 12.19
CA MET A 1179 22.11 -3.37 12.90
C MET A 1179 21.36 -3.40 14.23
N ALA A 1180 20.80 -4.55 14.60
CA ALA A 1180 20.10 -4.73 15.86
C ALA A 1180 20.37 -6.09 16.49
N GLU A 1181 20.36 -6.13 17.81
CA GLU A 1181 20.43 -7.37 18.57
C GLU A 1181 19.06 -7.71 19.18
N TYR A 1182 18.64 -8.96 19.01
CA TYR A 1182 17.37 -9.50 19.49
C TYR A 1182 17.61 -10.61 20.52
N SER A 1183 16.82 -10.61 21.59
CA SER A 1183 16.78 -11.72 22.55
C SER A 1183 15.86 -12.82 22.04
N LEU A 1184 16.38 -14.03 21.87
CA LEU A 1184 15.55 -15.18 21.49
C LEU A 1184 14.65 -15.66 22.65
N ALA A 1185 15.07 -15.41 23.89
CA ALA A 1185 14.31 -15.77 25.09
C ALA A 1185 13.16 -14.79 25.37
N ASN A 1186 13.45 -13.48 25.29
CA ASN A 1186 12.48 -12.43 25.58
C ASN A 1186 11.66 -12.03 24.35
N LYS A 1187 12.06 -12.47 23.15
CA LYS A 1187 11.36 -12.22 21.87
C LYS A 1187 11.25 -10.74 21.51
N ALA A 1188 12.31 -10.00 21.77
CA ALA A 1188 12.31 -8.54 21.64
C ALA A 1188 13.69 -8.03 21.25
N ILE A 1189 13.70 -6.82 20.69
CA ILE A 1189 14.92 -6.06 20.42
C ILE A 1189 15.57 -5.62 21.75
N LEU A 1190 16.91 -5.61 21.77
CA LEU A 1190 17.72 -5.15 22.90
C LEU A 1190 18.37 -3.80 22.59
N TRP A 1191 18.97 -3.68 21.41
CA TRP A 1191 19.52 -2.43 20.92
C TRP A 1191 19.54 -2.39 19.39
N SER A 1192 19.60 -1.17 18.83
CA SER A 1192 19.84 -0.90 17.40
C SER A 1192 20.94 0.16 17.21
N SER A 1193 21.66 0.10 16.09
CA SER A 1193 22.65 1.11 15.68
C SER A 1193 21.98 2.35 15.12
N SER A 1194 22.73 3.44 14.93
CA SER A 1194 22.34 4.50 14.01
C SER A 1194 22.13 3.95 12.58
N PRO A 1195 21.30 4.60 11.74
CA PRO A 1195 21.08 4.19 10.35
C PRO A 1195 22.39 4.06 9.56
N LEU A 1196 22.59 2.91 8.91
CA LEU A 1196 23.77 2.57 8.12
C LEU A 1196 23.65 3.09 6.68
N LEU A 1197 24.80 3.20 6.02
CA LEU A 1197 24.85 3.44 4.57
C LEU A 1197 24.49 2.17 3.80
N GLY A 1198 23.21 2.05 3.42
CA GLY A 1198 22.70 0.98 2.57
C GLY A 1198 22.41 -0.35 3.28
N ARG A 1199 21.79 -1.26 2.52
CA ARG A 1199 21.31 -2.55 3.01
C ARG A 1199 22.45 -3.51 3.33
N VAL A 1200 22.44 -4.09 4.53
CA VAL A 1200 23.39 -5.15 4.93
C VAL A 1200 23.20 -6.37 4.03
N GLN A 1201 24.30 -6.86 3.46
CA GLN A 1201 24.27 -7.93 2.46
C GLN A 1201 24.05 -9.31 3.09
N PHE A 1202 23.37 -10.20 2.37
CA PHE A 1202 23.10 -11.56 2.82
C PHE A 1202 24.39 -12.36 3.07
N ARG A 1203 24.51 -13.05 4.21
CA ARG A 1203 25.73 -13.77 4.68
C ARG A 1203 26.98 -12.90 4.85
N SER A 1204 26.84 -11.58 4.94
CA SER A 1204 27.96 -10.66 5.12
C SER A 1204 28.38 -10.50 6.59
N ILE A 1205 27.50 -10.73 7.55
CA ILE A 1205 27.84 -10.48 8.97
C ILE A 1205 28.80 -11.57 9.46
N LYS A 1206 30.01 -11.15 9.89
CA LYS A 1206 30.96 -11.99 10.63
C LYS A 1206 31.17 -11.39 12.01
N TYR A 1207 30.88 -12.16 13.04
CA TYR A 1207 30.92 -11.69 14.43
C TYR A 1207 31.68 -12.67 15.31
N VAL A 1208 32.60 -12.13 16.11
CA VAL A 1208 33.35 -12.87 17.14
C VAL A 1208 32.96 -12.28 18.48
N SER A 1209 32.25 -13.05 19.32
CA SER A 1209 31.85 -12.64 20.66
C SER A 1209 32.87 -13.13 21.69
N ASP A 1210 33.92 -12.35 21.91
CA ASP A 1210 34.90 -12.55 22.98
C ASP A 1210 35.13 -11.24 23.78
N ALA A 1211 36.18 -11.19 24.62
CA ALA A 1211 36.48 -10.01 25.43
C ALA A 1211 36.79 -8.74 24.62
N ASN A 1212 37.14 -8.88 23.33
CA ASN A 1212 37.37 -7.82 22.35
C ASN A 1212 36.48 -8.09 21.12
N SER A 1213 35.16 -8.08 21.35
CA SER A 1213 34.19 -8.48 20.33
C SER A 1213 34.41 -7.75 19.00
N LYS A 1214 34.55 -8.50 17.90
CA LYS A 1214 34.82 -7.95 16.56
C LYS A 1214 33.65 -8.21 15.63
N LEU A 1215 33.33 -7.23 14.81
CA LEU A 1215 32.28 -7.31 13.81
C LEU A 1215 32.80 -6.78 12.47
N MET A 1216 32.59 -7.53 11.40
CA MET A 1216 32.73 -7.03 10.03
C MET A 1216 31.49 -7.41 9.23
N PHE A 1217 31.08 -6.52 8.34
CA PHE A 1217 29.98 -6.76 7.41
C PHE A 1217 30.13 -5.83 6.20
N SER A 1218 29.23 -5.99 5.24
CA SER A 1218 29.19 -5.15 4.05
C SER A 1218 27.76 -4.75 3.74
N THR A 1219 27.61 -3.53 3.27
CA THR A 1219 26.39 -3.08 2.60
C THR A 1219 26.67 -2.99 1.10
N GLN A 1220 25.66 -2.62 0.32
CA GLN A 1220 25.89 -2.29 -1.10
C GLN A 1220 26.82 -1.08 -1.32
N HIS A 1221 27.03 -0.23 -0.30
CA HIS A 1221 27.77 1.03 -0.43
C HIS A 1221 29.09 1.06 0.34
N ALA A 1222 29.27 0.20 1.35
CA ALA A 1222 30.44 0.25 2.22
C ALA A 1222 30.83 -1.11 2.81
N MET A 1223 32.12 -1.23 3.11
CA MET A 1223 32.76 -2.27 3.91
C MET A 1223 32.93 -1.75 5.34
N TYR A 1224 32.52 -2.54 6.35
CA TYR A 1224 32.53 -2.13 7.75
C TYR A 1224 33.42 -3.02 8.60
N LEU A 1225 34.11 -2.39 9.56
CA LEU A 1225 34.93 -3.02 10.58
C LEU A 1225 34.72 -2.32 11.93
N LEU A 1226 34.38 -3.11 12.96
CA LEU A 1226 34.19 -2.67 14.35
C LEU A 1226 34.99 -3.61 15.26
N GLN A 1227 35.69 -3.04 16.25
CA GLN A 1227 36.64 -3.75 17.12
C GLN A 1227 36.66 -3.21 18.55
#